data_AF-A0A919TWJ0-F1
#
_entry.id   AF-A0A919TWJ0-F1
#
_cell.length_a   1.000
_cell.length_b   1.000
_cell.length_c   1.000
_cell.angle_alpha   90.00
_cell.angle_beta   90.00
_cell.angle_gamma   90.00
#
_symmetry.space_group_name_H-M   'P 1'
#
loop_
_entity.id
_entity.type
_entity.pdbx_description
1 polymer ?
#
loop_
_entity_poly.entity_id
_entity_poly.type
_entity_poly.pdbx_seq_one_letter_code
_entity_poly.pdbx_strand_id
1 'polypeptide(L)'
;MGYRTSVSTACLSGALEDKLAAAAAARFPGVELTENDLIVSSWSPRRIREECERRGLTIDAYQPLTDVEGVPPTLFAANLRRAERIFGLLEELGTRTLVVCSTMSPDAVDDDDLAAEQLHALATRAAAHGVRIAYEALAWGRFVNTYTHAWRIVRRAGHPALGLCLDSFHVLSRDDDPAGIRVIPGDKIFHLQVADAERAIADVARRSRHHRLFPGLGSFDLPAFVGNVLGTGYDGPVALEVVNDVYRQADPRQAAIDGMRSLLSLQESIADTPAKPALTPAPELGGIVFTELAVDATSGPVVARALAALSFVHTGQHRSKSVQLWQQAKARVLLNFAAQRTVTPGTTTVCAFAVESTDPAASTRRAEDLLAPALPRLHQPGEAELTSIAAPDGTAVFLVHTGANSESWLQDFQPVPPPPSDRAAHGRITGTDHISLTDVVDDFDNATLFYRTVLGLHAGNTAEIAAPFGPILSRVATDRSGRVRIALNTAPLRRGDWAPVIPNPQYVAFSTDDAIACAAAMRELGAAPLRIPDNYYADLQARFEIGEETLAALREHSILYDQDEKGAYLHFYTEILGSRVFFAVVQRIGGYGGYGGPVDAPVRMAAHRERRLLALRHTSLDQLDDRRDFSLAHLTALSLSPPELVDAAAEAGYRYVGLRLTRVTPQEPHYPLATDPALMRTTKARLASTGIEVLDIELARISPGDDPRDFQRFLEAGAELGARHVIAQLPDPDRARKTDRFAQLCEMARPLGLTMDLEFPSWTETPDLHAAVRVLREAGQPNAGILIDLLHFARSGSSIADLRQLPAEWFHFAHVCDAPPVVPPTVAELIHTARFERLFPGEGGIDINGILEALPPGLPYALEIPRATLVAQVGGKEHARMAIAAARKHFAVADKD
;
A
#
# COMPACT_ATOMS: atom_id res chain seq x y z
N MET A 1 -7.37 6.10 -39.79
CA MET A 1 -6.14 6.14 -38.97
C MET A 1 -6.30 7.30 -38.01
N GLY A 2 -6.08 7.10 -36.71
CA GLY A 2 -6.21 8.13 -35.69
C GLY A 2 -5.23 9.29 -35.80
N TYR A 3 -5.37 10.32 -34.96
CA TYR A 3 -4.31 11.32 -34.80
C TYR A 3 -3.05 10.67 -34.23
N ARG A 4 -1.88 11.25 -34.52
CA ARG A 4 -0.61 10.74 -33.99
C ARG A 4 -0.50 11.10 -32.50
N THR A 5 -0.21 10.14 -31.64
CA THR A 5 -0.03 10.37 -30.20
C THR A 5 1.43 10.67 -29.85
N SER A 6 1.68 11.43 -28.80
CA SER A 6 3.03 11.67 -28.27
C SER A 6 2.97 11.88 -26.75
N VAL A 7 4.10 11.77 -26.07
CA VAL A 7 4.19 12.02 -24.62
C VAL A 7 5.42 12.86 -24.29
N SER A 8 5.23 13.92 -23.53
CA SER A 8 6.34 14.69 -22.96
C SER A 8 7.02 13.89 -21.86
N THR A 9 8.35 13.88 -21.85
CA THR A 9 9.12 13.23 -20.78
C THR A 9 8.88 13.86 -19.41
N ALA A 10 8.28 15.07 -19.34
CA ALA A 10 7.80 15.66 -18.09
C ALA A 10 6.67 14.85 -17.42
N CYS A 11 5.94 14.04 -18.19
CA CYS A 11 4.82 13.22 -17.68
C CYS A 11 5.28 12.01 -16.87
N LEU A 12 6.54 11.61 -17.03
CA LEU A 12 7.07 10.36 -16.54
C LEU A 12 8.18 10.60 -15.50
N SER A 13 8.28 9.70 -14.52
CA SER A 13 9.34 9.66 -13.52
C SER A 13 10.59 8.94 -14.05
N GLY A 14 11.65 8.88 -13.26
CA GLY A 14 12.88 8.14 -13.59
C GLY A 14 13.88 8.90 -14.47
N ALA A 15 14.97 8.23 -14.87
CA ALA A 15 15.95 8.80 -15.78
C ALA A 15 15.43 8.80 -17.23
N LEU A 16 16.06 9.55 -18.13
CA LEU A 16 15.61 9.64 -19.53
C LEU A 16 15.51 8.25 -20.18
N GLU A 17 16.41 7.34 -19.83
CA GLU A 17 16.42 5.94 -20.27
C GLU A 17 15.13 5.20 -19.90
N ASP A 18 14.68 5.34 -18.65
CA ASP A 18 13.46 4.71 -18.12
C ASP A 18 12.23 5.28 -18.80
N LYS A 19 12.20 6.60 -18.99
CA LYS A 19 11.09 7.32 -19.65
C LYS A 19 10.92 6.88 -21.11
N LEU A 20 12.01 6.81 -21.87
CA LEU A 20 11.97 6.35 -23.27
C LEU A 20 11.58 4.88 -23.38
N ALA A 21 12.04 4.03 -22.45
CA ALA A 21 11.62 2.62 -22.39
C ALA A 21 10.13 2.49 -22.07
N ALA A 22 9.62 3.26 -21.11
CA ALA A 22 8.21 3.28 -20.72
C ALA A 22 7.31 3.77 -21.85
N ALA A 23 7.67 4.88 -22.52
CA ALA A 23 6.92 5.41 -23.66
C ALA A 23 6.81 4.38 -24.80
N ALA A 24 7.93 3.72 -25.14
CA ALA A 24 7.94 2.66 -26.15
C ALA A 24 7.10 1.44 -25.75
N ALA A 25 7.19 1.00 -24.49
CA ALA A 25 6.40 -0.12 -23.96
C ALA A 25 4.89 0.18 -23.97
N ALA A 26 4.51 1.43 -23.73
CA ALA A 26 3.14 1.93 -23.84
C ALA A 26 2.70 2.23 -25.29
N ARG A 27 3.55 1.92 -26.28
CA ARG A 27 3.28 2.05 -27.72
C ARG A 27 3.10 3.49 -28.20
N PHE A 28 3.70 4.48 -27.53
CA PHE A 28 3.81 5.82 -28.12
C PHE A 28 4.66 5.76 -29.39
N PRO A 29 4.28 6.47 -30.47
CA PRO A 29 5.10 6.58 -31.67
C PRO A 29 6.11 7.73 -31.58
N GLY A 30 5.95 8.65 -30.62
CA GLY A 30 6.81 9.80 -30.44
C GLY A 30 6.85 10.31 -29.01
N VAL A 31 7.88 11.11 -28.74
CA VAL A 31 8.10 11.77 -27.46
C VAL A 31 8.44 13.24 -27.67
N GLU A 32 8.11 14.04 -26.67
CA GLU A 32 8.61 15.40 -26.52
C GLU A 32 9.67 15.43 -25.41
N LEU A 33 10.85 15.97 -25.71
CA LEU A 33 11.97 16.00 -24.77
C LEU A 33 12.00 17.31 -24.00
N THR A 34 12.16 17.20 -22.68
CA THR A 34 12.35 18.37 -21.81
C THR A 34 13.83 18.72 -21.68
N GLU A 35 14.13 20.00 -21.54
CA GLU A 35 15.48 20.52 -21.30
C GLU A 35 16.12 19.87 -20.06
N ASN A 36 15.35 19.74 -18.97
CA ASN A 36 15.86 19.16 -17.72
C ASN A 36 16.28 17.70 -17.90
N ASP A 37 15.48 16.88 -18.57
CA ASP A 37 15.81 15.47 -18.82
C ASP A 37 17.06 15.33 -19.69
N LEU A 38 17.26 16.25 -20.64
CA LEU A 38 18.45 16.27 -21.47
C LEU A 38 19.69 16.68 -20.66
N ILE A 39 19.59 17.70 -19.82
CA ILE A 39 20.71 18.21 -19.00
C ILE A 39 21.21 17.15 -18.01
N VAL A 40 20.32 16.39 -17.39
CA VAL A 40 20.69 15.38 -16.40
C VAL A 40 21.06 14.02 -17.03
N SER A 41 20.78 13.84 -18.32
CA SER A 41 21.11 12.59 -19.01
C SER A 41 22.62 12.41 -19.15
N SER A 42 23.07 11.17 -18.99
CA SER A 42 24.44 10.78 -19.31
C SER A 42 24.69 10.61 -20.82
N TRP A 43 23.63 10.64 -21.63
CA TRP A 43 23.70 10.40 -23.07
C TRP A 43 23.90 11.69 -23.85
N SER A 44 24.70 11.62 -24.91
CA SER A 44 24.79 12.72 -25.87
C SER A 44 23.48 12.85 -26.67
N PRO A 45 23.16 14.04 -27.20
CA PRO A 45 22.01 14.24 -28.09
C PRO A 45 21.92 13.20 -29.23
N ARG A 46 23.05 12.92 -29.88
CA ARG A 46 23.13 11.88 -30.93
C ARG A 46 22.76 10.48 -30.41
N ARG A 47 23.25 10.10 -29.22
CA ARG A 47 22.90 8.81 -28.61
C ARG A 47 21.42 8.75 -28.26
N ILE A 48 20.84 9.83 -27.76
CA ILE A 48 19.40 9.90 -27.45
C ILE A 48 18.59 9.65 -28.72
N ARG A 49 18.96 10.28 -29.84
CA ARG A 49 18.34 10.02 -31.14
C ARG A 49 18.42 8.54 -31.54
N GLU A 50 19.60 7.93 -31.47
CA GLU A 50 19.81 6.52 -31.81
C GLU A 50 18.98 5.57 -30.91
N GLU A 51 18.83 5.92 -29.63
CA GLU A 51 18.04 5.15 -28.66
C GLU A 51 16.52 5.27 -28.93
N CYS A 52 16.05 6.46 -29.31
CA CYS A 52 14.69 6.69 -29.78
C CYS A 52 14.41 5.91 -31.07
N GLU A 53 15.28 6.01 -32.07
CA GLU A 53 15.16 5.29 -33.35
C GLU A 53 15.10 3.76 -33.13
N ARG A 54 15.93 3.20 -32.26
CA ARG A 54 15.90 1.76 -31.91
C ARG A 54 14.57 1.32 -31.29
N ARG A 55 13.91 2.22 -30.57
CA ARG A 55 12.61 1.97 -29.90
C ARG A 55 11.42 2.31 -30.80
N GLY A 56 11.65 2.81 -32.01
CA GLY A 56 10.59 3.27 -32.90
C GLY A 56 9.93 4.58 -32.45
N LEU A 57 10.63 5.41 -31.67
CA LEU A 57 10.14 6.70 -31.19
C LEU A 57 10.68 7.85 -32.06
N THR A 58 9.81 8.76 -32.48
CA THR A 58 10.20 10.08 -33.00
C THR A 58 10.42 11.08 -31.87
N ILE A 59 11.31 12.05 -32.08
CA ILE A 59 11.44 13.21 -31.18
C ILE A 59 10.64 14.37 -31.79
N ASP A 60 9.38 14.49 -31.37
CA ASP A 60 8.39 15.37 -32.00
C ASP A 60 8.62 16.86 -31.70
N ALA A 61 9.12 17.17 -30.50
CA ALA A 61 9.44 18.51 -30.05
C ALA A 61 10.52 18.49 -28.95
N TYR A 62 11.19 19.62 -28.78
CA TYR A 62 12.02 19.94 -27.62
C TYR A 62 11.46 21.17 -26.91
N GLN A 63 11.45 21.13 -25.58
CA GLN A 63 10.86 22.19 -24.76
C GLN A 63 11.55 22.34 -23.39
N PRO A 64 11.29 23.44 -22.68
CA PRO A 64 10.86 24.73 -23.20
C PRO A 64 12.06 25.63 -23.51
N LEU A 65 11.87 26.61 -24.40
CA LEU A 65 12.69 27.83 -24.41
C LEU A 65 11.83 29.00 -23.89
N THR A 66 12.24 29.65 -22.80
CA THR A 66 11.45 30.72 -22.16
C THR A 66 12.04 32.11 -22.37
N ASP A 67 11.26 33.14 -22.08
CA ASP A 67 11.74 34.52 -21.90
C ASP A 67 12.45 35.15 -23.09
N VAL A 68 11.95 34.91 -24.30
CA VAL A 68 12.61 35.40 -25.53
C VAL A 68 12.10 36.77 -25.97
N GLU A 69 10.78 36.95 -26.04
CA GLU A 69 10.13 38.09 -26.70
C GLU A 69 9.75 39.22 -25.74
N GLY A 70 9.56 40.43 -26.28
CA GLY A 70 9.15 41.62 -25.53
C GLY A 70 10.22 42.15 -24.57
N VAL A 71 11.48 41.70 -24.67
CA VAL A 71 12.55 42.05 -23.73
C VAL A 71 13.52 43.10 -24.27
N PRO A 72 14.33 43.76 -23.42
CA PRO A 72 15.30 44.75 -23.87
C PRO A 72 16.34 44.17 -24.85
N PRO A 73 16.90 44.97 -25.77
CA PRO A 73 17.80 44.49 -26.83
C PRO A 73 19.00 43.68 -26.33
N THR A 74 19.55 44.02 -25.17
CA THR A 74 20.68 43.32 -24.55
C THR A 74 20.31 41.90 -24.11
N LEU A 75 19.14 41.75 -23.47
CA LEU A 75 18.59 40.46 -23.06
C LEU A 75 18.18 39.64 -24.27
N PHE A 76 17.50 40.25 -25.25
CA PHE A 76 17.12 39.59 -26.50
C PHE A 76 18.35 39.03 -27.24
N ALA A 77 19.43 39.81 -27.35
CA ALA A 77 20.67 39.34 -27.96
C ALA A 77 21.29 38.15 -27.20
N ALA A 78 21.17 38.08 -25.88
CA ALA A 78 21.61 36.94 -25.08
C ALA A 78 20.72 35.70 -25.32
N ASN A 79 19.41 35.90 -25.37
CA ASN A 79 18.43 34.84 -25.66
C ASN A 79 18.63 34.25 -27.06
N LEU A 80 18.92 35.08 -28.07
CA LEU A 80 19.27 34.60 -29.41
C LEU A 80 20.53 33.75 -29.41
N ARG A 81 21.57 34.12 -28.65
CA ARG A 81 22.78 33.26 -28.51
C ARG A 81 22.47 31.93 -27.83
N ARG A 82 21.54 31.90 -26.87
CA ARG A 82 21.07 30.67 -26.24
C ARG A 82 20.29 29.81 -27.26
N ALA A 83 19.36 30.42 -27.98
CA ALA A 83 18.57 29.75 -29.01
C ALA A 83 19.44 29.14 -30.11
N GLU A 84 20.47 29.85 -30.59
CA GLU A 84 21.40 29.36 -31.62
C GLU A 84 22.10 28.06 -31.20
N ARG A 85 22.50 27.95 -29.92
CA ARG A 85 23.08 26.70 -29.38
C ARG A 85 22.05 25.59 -29.30
N ILE A 86 20.81 25.91 -28.93
CA ILE A 86 19.71 24.95 -28.91
C ILE A 86 19.45 24.44 -30.33
N PHE A 87 19.46 25.29 -31.37
CA PHE A 87 19.25 24.85 -32.75
C PHE A 87 20.26 23.78 -33.19
N GLY A 88 21.56 23.98 -32.92
CA GLY A 88 22.57 22.95 -33.18
C GLY A 88 22.35 21.65 -32.41
N LEU A 89 21.85 21.74 -31.17
CA LEU A 89 21.47 20.58 -30.37
C LEU A 89 20.25 19.84 -30.96
N LEU A 90 19.27 20.57 -31.51
CA LEU A 90 18.09 19.97 -32.17
C LEU A 90 18.48 19.21 -33.45
N GLU A 91 19.49 19.69 -34.19
CA GLU A 91 20.04 18.96 -35.34
C GLU A 91 20.61 17.59 -34.93
N GLU A 92 21.33 17.54 -33.80
CA GLU A 92 21.87 16.29 -33.27
C GLU A 92 20.78 15.34 -32.77
N LEU A 93 19.76 15.87 -32.07
CA LEU A 93 18.57 15.11 -31.68
C LEU A 93 17.75 14.65 -32.89
N GLY A 94 17.85 15.34 -34.03
CA GLY A 94 17.02 15.07 -35.21
C GLY A 94 15.57 15.57 -35.08
N THR A 95 15.32 16.53 -34.19
CA THR A 95 14.01 17.18 -34.03
C THR A 95 13.97 18.53 -34.76
N ARG A 96 12.79 18.95 -35.20
CA ARG A 96 12.58 20.17 -35.99
C ARG A 96 11.62 21.17 -35.36
N THR A 97 11.13 20.89 -34.15
CA THR A 97 10.15 21.74 -33.47
C THR A 97 10.72 22.15 -32.11
N LEU A 98 10.82 23.44 -31.88
CA LEU A 98 11.17 24.03 -30.58
C LEU A 98 9.94 24.73 -30.01
N VAL A 99 9.50 24.32 -28.81
CA VAL A 99 8.45 25.02 -28.09
C VAL A 99 9.05 26.23 -27.37
N VAL A 100 8.49 27.41 -27.63
CA VAL A 100 8.90 28.68 -27.02
C VAL A 100 7.74 29.22 -26.20
N CYS A 101 7.90 29.26 -24.89
CA CYS A 101 6.86 29.74 -23.98
C CYS A 101 6.90 31.27 -23.87
N SER A 102 5.73 31.90 -23.81
CA SER A 102 5.57 33.34 -23.57
C SER A 102 6.37 33.82 -22.36
N THR A 103 7.01 34.96 -22.48
CA THR A 103 7.91 35.50 -21.44
C THR A 103 7.21 35.71 -20.10
N MET A 104 7.93 35.39 -19.03
CA MET A 104 7.63 35.74 -17.64
C MET A 104 8.62 36.78 -17.09
N SER A 105 9.51 37.28 -17.93
CA SER A 105 10.58 38.20 -17.53
C SER A 105 10.01 39.48 -16.91
N PRO A 106 10.55 39.96 -15.78
CA PRO A 106 10.17 41.25 -15.22
C PRO A 106 10.59 42.42 -16.11
N ASP A 107 11.57 42.22 -16.98
CA ASP A 107 12.10 43.24 -17.89
C ASP A 107 11.30 43.33 -19.19
N ALA A 108 10.32 42.44 -19.40
CA ALA A 108 9.48 42.50 -20.59
C ALA A 108 8.62 43.78 -20.59
N VAL A 109 8.34 44.30 -21.79
CA VAL A 109 7.41 45.41 -22.04
C VAL A 109 6.20 44.94 -22.83
N ASP A 110 5.05 45.57 -22.58
CA ASP A 110 3.78 45.27 -23.26
C ASP A 110 3.74 45.91 -24.65
N ASP A 111 4.52 45.36 -25.58
CA ASP A 111 4.63 45.84 -26.95
C ASP A 111 4.54 44.67 -27.95
N ASP A 112 3.36 44.52 -28.56
CA ASP A 112 3.06 43.50 -29.56
C ASP A 112 3.91 43.63 -30.84
N ASP A 113 4.33 44.84 -31.22
CA ASP A 113 5.21 45.06 -32.38
C ASP A 113 6.60 44.52 -32.07
N LEU A 114 7.14 44.88 -30.90
CA LEU A 114 8.43 44.40 -30.45
C LEU A 114 8.44 42.87 -30.29
N ALA A 115 7.40 42.30 -29.68
CA ALA A 115 7.28 40.85 -29.53
C ALA A 115 7.25 40.15 -30.90
N ALA A 116 6.48 40.68 -31.85
CA ALA A 116 6.41 40.15 -33.21
C ALA A 116 7.75 40.26 -33.96
N GLU A 117 8.46 41.39 -33.85
CA GLU A 117 9.79 41.60 -34.42
C GLU A 117 10.80 40.59 -33.87
N GLN A 118 10.82 40.42 -32.54
CA GLN A 118 11.75 39.51 -31.87
C GLN A 118 11.47 38.04 -32.18
N LEU A 119 10.20 37.62 -32.22
CA LEU A 119 9.84 36.26 -32.63
C LEU A 119 10.11 36.02 -34.12
N HIS A 120 9.93 37.02 -34.98
CA HIS A 120 10.32 36.92 -36.40
C HIS A 120 11.84 36.70 -36.53
N ALA A 121 12.65 37.48 -35.82
CA ALA A 121 14.10 37.35 -35.83
C ALA A 121 14.57 35.99 -35.30
N LEU A 122 13.94 35.48 -34.23
CA LEU A 122 14.18 34.12 -33.73
C LEU A 122 13.84 33.08 -34.81
N ALA A 123 12.66 33.17 -35.42
CA ALA A 123 12.19 32.20 -36.41
C ALA A 123 13.02 32.23 -37.70
N THR A 124 13.57 33.39 -38.07
CA THR A 124 14.51 33.53 -39.20
C THR A 124 15.77 32.70 -38.97
N ARG A 125 16.34 32.77 -37.76
CA ARG A 125 17.51 31.96 -37.37
C ARG A 125 17.16 30.49 -37.28
N ALA A 126 16.04 30.15 -36.64
CA ALA A 126 15.57 28.76 -36.55
C ALA A 126 15.42 28.11 -37.93
N ALA A 127 14.87 28.85 -38.90
CA ALA A 127 14.69 28.35 -40.27
C ALA A 127 16.01 28.03 -40.98
N ALA A 128 17.10 28.74 -40.68
CA ALA A 128 18.43 28.44 -41.23
C ALA A 128 18.95 27.06 -40.80
N HIS A 129 18.45 26.55 -39.67
CA HIS A 129 18.72 25.21 -39.13
C HIS A 129 17.63 24.18 -39.46
N GLY A 130 16.62 24.57 -40.26
CA GLY A 130 15.45 23.72 -40.51
C GLY A 130 14.55 23.49 -39.29
N VAL A 131 14.66 24.34 -38.26
CA VAL A 131 13.86 24.33 -37.04
C VAL A 131 12.66 25.27 -37.19
N ARG A 132 11.53 24.87 -36.65
CA ARG A 132 10.30 25.65 -36.52
C ARG A 132 10.06 26.02 -35.06
N ILE A 133 9.55 27.23 -34.84
CA ILE A 133 9.20 27.75 -33.52
C ILE A 133 7.70 27.59 -33.29
N ALA A 134 7.33 26.79 -32.28
CA ALA A 134 5.97 26.65 -31.79
C ALA A 134 5.80 27.55 -30.55
N TYR A 135 5.21 28.73 -30.73
CA TYR A 135 5.03 29.70 -29.66
C TYR A 135 3.82 29.38 -28.80
N GLU A 136 4.03 29.22 -27.50
CA GLU A 136 3.04 28.82 -26.51
C GLU A 136 2.68 29.99 -25.58
N ALA A 137 1.39 30.28 -25.41
CA ALA A 137 0.93 31.23 -24.41
C ALA A 137 0.76 30.52 -23.06
N LEU A 138 1.64 30.80 -22.09
CA LEU A 138 1.45 30.34 -20.72
C LEU A 138 0.30 31.11 -20.08
N ALA A 139 -0.57 30.43 -19.33
CA ALA A 139 -1.70 31.09 -18.67
C ALA A 139 -1.30 32.18 -17.64
N TRP A 140 -0.04 32.19 -17.23
CA TRP A 140 0.60 33.18 -16.36
C TRP A 140 1.73 33.98 -17.05
N GLY A 141 1.81 33.94 -18.38
CA GLY A 141 2.71 34.79 -19.15
C GLY A 141 2.51 36.27 -18.80
N ARG A 142 3.59 37.05 -18.84
CA ARG A 142 3.62 38.43 -18.32
C ARG A 142 2.61 39.34 -19.01
N PHE A 143 2.53 39.24 -20.34
CA PHE A 143 1.60 40.00 -21.19
C PHE A 143 0.83 39.09 -22.14
N VAL A 144 1.51 38.12 -22.76
CA VAL A 144 0.89 37.12 -23.64
C VAL A 144 0.49 35.90 -22.82
N ASN A 145 -0.80 35.70 -22.60
CA ASN A 145 -1.31 34.61 -21.75
C ASN A 145 -2.60 33.95 -22.24
N THR A 146 -2.97 34.22 -23.50
CA THR A 146 -4.11 33.58 -24.19
C THR A 146 -3.66 33.15 -25.58
N TYR A 147 -4.25 32.08 -26.10
CA TYR A 147 -3.91 31.60 -27.44
C TYR A 147 -4.27 32.62 -28.54
N THR A 148 -5.31 33.43 -28.32
CA THR A 148 -5.74 34.47 -29.25
C THR A 148 -4.72 35.62 -29.35
N HIS A 149 -4.11 36.01 -28.22
CA HIS A 149 -3.03 37.00 -28.20
C HIS A 149 -1.76 36.45 -28.85
N ALA A 150 -1.37 35.21 -28.52
CA ALA A 150 -0.25 34.57 -29.20
C ALA A 150 -0.46 34.48 -30.71
N TRP A 151 -1.67 34.13 -31.17
CA TRP A 151 -2.00 34.12 -32.60
C TRP A 151 -1.88 35.51 -33.23
N ARG A 152 -2.33 36.57 -32.55
CA ARG A 152 -2.19 37.95 -33.03
C ARG A 152 -0.71 38.30 -33.30
N ILE A 153 0.18 37.93 -32.38
CA ILE A 153 1.62 38.17 -32.49
C ILE A 153 2.24 37.31 -33.61
N VAL A 154 1.94 36.00 -33.64
CA VAL A 154 2.44 35.08 -34.69
C VAL A 154 2.02 35.54 -36.09
N ARG A 155 0.76 35.96 -36.25
CA ARG A 155 0.25 36.50 -37.51
C ARG A 155 0.94 37.81 -37.89
N ARG A 156 1.20 38.69 -36.92
CA ARG A 156 1.91 39.97 -37.14
C ARG A 156 3.37 39.76 -37.53
N ALA A 157 4.05 38.81 -36.89
CA ALA A 157 5.41 38.42 -37.20
C ALA A 157 5.53 37.82 -38.62
N GLY A 158 4.51 37.12 -39.10
CA GLY A 158 4.38 36.76 -40.52
C GLY A 158 5.48 35.83 -41.07
N HIS A 159 6.16 35.05 -40.22
CA HIS A 159 7.26 34.17 -40.63
C HIS A 159 6.78 32.72 -40.88
N PRO A 160 7.21 32.02 -41.94
CA PRO A 160 6.77 30.65 -42.23
C PRO A 160 7.22 29.63 -41.17
N ALA A 161 8.41 29.81 -40.57
CA ALA A 161 8.90 28.95 -39.48
C ALA A 161 8.42 29.35 -38.07
N LEU A 162 7.42 30.23 -37.97
CA LEU A 162 6.76 30.60 -36.71
C LEU A 162 5.28 30.20 -36.76
N GLY A 163 4.86 29.44 -35.75
CA GLY A 163 3.50 28.96 -35.53
C GLY A 163 3.19 28.87 -34.04
N LEU A 164 2.06 28.28 -33.69
CA LEU A 164 1.59 28.12 -32.32
C LEU A 164 1.88 26.72 -31.76
N CYS A 165 2.20 26.67 -30.48
CA CYS A 165 1.89 25.52 -29.63
C CYS A 165 0.57 25.81 -28.91
N LEU A 166 -0.41 24.91 -29.05
CA LEU A 166 -1.66 25.01 -28.30
C LEU A 166 -1.63 24.00 -27.15
N ASP A 167 -1.75 24.48 -25.92
CA ASP A 167 -1.84 23.64 -24.72
C ASP A 167 -3.25 23.74 -24.13
N SER A 168 -3.92 22.59 -23.93
CA SER A 168 -5.30 22.57 -23.44
C SER A 168 -5.44 23.10 -22.02
N PHE A 169 -4.44 22.90 -21.16
CA PHE A 169 -4.48 23.42 -19.80
C PHE A 169 -4.41 24.94 -19.81
N HIS A 170 -3.51 25.55 -20.58
CA HIS A 170 -3.37 27.01 -20.64
C HIS A 170 -4.59 27.70 -21.22
N VAL A 171 -5.25 27.09 -22.20
CA VAL A 171 -6.50 27.62 -22.77
C VAL A 171 -7.68 27.44 -21.81
N LEU A 172 -7.92 26.22 -21.33
CA LEU A 172 -9.15 25.90 -20.60
C LEU A 172 -9.12 26.32 -19.12
N SER A 173 -7.93 26.47 -18.51
CA SER A 173 -7.81 27.02 -17.14
C SER A 173 -8.20 28.49 -17.03
N ARG A 174 -8.29 29.20 -18.17
CA ARG A 174 -8.68 30.61 -18.25
C ARG A 174 -10.11 30.83 -18.71
N ASP A 175 -10.87 29.75 -18.92
CA ASP A 175 -12.19 29.75 -19.55
C ASP A 175 -12.21 30.42 -20.95
N ASP A 176 -11.07 30.41 -21.66
CA ASP A 176 -11.00 30.86 -23.06
C ASP A 176 -11.85 29.92 -23.94
N ASP A 177 -12.65 30.47 -24.86
CA ASP A 177 -13.47 29.67 -25.78
C ASP A 177 -12.60 28.99 -26.85
N PRO A 178 -12.53 27.65 -26.89
CA PRO A 178 -11.73 26.93 -27.88
C PRO A 178 -12.32 26.97 -29.29
N ALA A 179 -13.58 27.39 -29.48
CA ALA A 179 -14.18 27.49 -30.82
C ALA A 179 -13.43 28.49 -31.72
N GLY A 180 -12.82 29.52 -31.13
CA GLY A 180 -12.00 30.50 -31.84
C GLY A 180 -10.75 29.91 -32.51
N ILE A 181 -10.28 28.73 -32.11
CA ILE A 181 -9.12 28.07 -32.72
C ILE A 181 -9.37 27.78 -34.21
N ARG A 182 -10.63 27.57 -34.63
CA ARG A 182 -10.99 27.26 -36.03
C ARG A 182 -10.60 28.35 -37.04
N VAL A 183 -10.33 29.57 -36.59
CA VAL A 183 -9.90 30.68 -37.48
C VAL A 183 -8.39 30.66 -37.76
N ILE A 184 -7.64 29.84 -37.02
CA ILE A 184 -6.18 29.70 -37.17
C ILE A 184 -5.94 28.68 -38.29
N PRO A 185 -5.12 29.01 -39.31
CA PRO A 185 -4.73 28.04 -40.33
C PRO A 185 -4.04 26.82 -39.69
N GLY A 186 -4.43 25.59 -40.07
CA GLY A 186 -3.86 24.38 -39.48
C GLY A 186 -2.34 24.25 -39.68
N ASP A 187 -1.81 24.78 -40.78
CA ASP A 187 -0.36 24.87 -41.06
C ASP A 187 0.37 25.89 -40.18
N LYS A 188 -0.34 26.69 -39.37
CA LYS A 188 0.20 27.58 -38.34
C LYS A 188 0.14 27.01 -36.93
N ILE A 189 -0.39 25.80 -36.77
CA ILE A 189 -0.34 25.06 -35.51
C ILE A 189 0.79 24.03 -35.64
N PHE A 190 1.88 24.22 -34.91
CA PHE A 190 3.08 23.40 -35.04
C PHE A 190 3.15 22.29 -33.99
N HIS A 191 2.52 22.49 -32.84
CA HIS A 191 2.47 21.51 -31.77
C HIS A 191 1.16 21.64 -30.98
N LEU A 192 0.70 20.53 -30.41
CA LEU A 192 -0.52 20.45 -29.62
C LEU A 192 -0.24 19.63 -28.37
N GLN A 193 -0.41 20.24 -27.21
CA GLN A 193 -0.27 19.61 -25.92
C GLN A 193 -1.63 19.48 -25.25
N VAL A 194 -1.87 18.33 -24.62
CA VAL A 194 -3.11 18.04 -23.92
C VAL A 194 -2.84 17.60 -22.48
N ALA A 195 -3.59 18.22 -21.59
CA ALA A 195 -3.67 17.95 -20.18
C ALA A 195 -5.05 18.35 -19.66
N ASP A 196 -5.59 17.52 -18.76
CA ASP A 196 -6.84 17.78 -18.06
C ASP A 196 -6.57 18.45 -16.71
N ALA A 197 -7.60 19.05 -16.11
CA ALA A 197 -7.55 19.56 -14.73
C ALA A 197 -8.96 19.80 -14.17
N GLU A 198 -9.04 19.99 -12.86
CA GLU A 198 -10.24 20.45 -12.17
C GLU A 198 -10.50 21.95 -12.46
N ARG A 199 -11.78 22.36 -12.60
CA ARG A 199 -12.15 23.75 -12.97
C ARG A 199 -11.85 24.81 -11.91
N ALA A 200 -11.87 24.48 -10.62
CA ALA A 200 -11.57 25.45 -9.57
C ALA A 200 -10.04 25.62 -9.41
N ILE A 201 -9.48 26.65 -10.04
CA ILE A 201 -8.04 26.91 -10.05
C ILE A 201 -7.74 28.27 -9.43
N ALA A 202 -7.40 28.29 -8.13
CA ALA A 202 -7.03 29.51 -7.42
C ALA A 202 -5.63 30.05 -7.80
N ASP A 203 -4.69 29.16 -8.10
CA ASP A 203 -3.34 29.49 -8.58
C ASP A 203 -3.01 28.59 -9.79
N VAL A 204 -3.14 29.16 -10.99
CA VAL A 204 -2.96 28.45 -12.26
C VAL A 204 -1.53 27.98 -12.45
N ALA A 205 -0.54 28.78 -12.03
CA ALA A 205 0.87 28.44 -12.15
C ALA A 205 1.23 27.25 -11.26
N ARG A 206 0.79 27.27 -10.01
CA ARG A 206 0.99 26.13 -9.09
C ARG A 206 0.23 24.90 -9.58
N ARG A 207 -1.03 25.03 -9.97
CA ARG A 207 -1.83 23.90 -10.47
C ARG A 207 -1.17 23.25 -11.69
N SER A 208 -0.66 24.04 -12.64
CA SER A 208 0.03 23.53 -13.82
C SER A 208 1.30 22.75 -13.52
N ARG A 209 2.02 23.05 -12.44
CA ARG A 209 3.32 22.43 -12.11
C ARG A 209 3.20 21.17 -11.26
N HIS A 210 2.03 20.93 -10.66
CA HIS A 210 1.86 19.93 -9.61
C HIS A 210 0.64 19.03 -9.79
N HIS A 211 -0.38 19.47 -10.54
CA HIS A 211 -1.73 18.92 -10.45
C HIS A 211 -2.46 18.88 -11.81
N ARG A 212 -1.74 18.83 -12.94
CA ARG A 212 -2.36 18.44 -14.22
C ARG A 212 -2.80 16.97 -14.13
N LEU A 213 -3.79 16.58 -14.91
CA LEU A 213 -4.36 15.24 -14.93
C LEU A 213 -4.33 14.68 -16.36
N PHE A 214 -4.34 13.35 -16.50
CA PHE A 214 -4.55 12.73 -17.81
C PHE A 214 -5.97 12.99 -18.34
N PRO A 215 -6.16 13.09 -19.67
CA PRO A 215 -7.46 13.23 -20.30
C PRO A 215 -8.56 12.32 -19.71
N GLY A 216 -9.63 12.93 -19.23
CA GLY A 216 -10.80 12.22 -18.71
C GLY A 216 -10.83 12.05 -17.19
N LEU A 217 -9.79 12.48 -16.48
CA LEU A 217 -9.75 12.52 -15.02
C LEU A 217 -10.12 13.89 -14.44
N GLY A 218 -10.09 14.96 -15.25
CA GLY A 218 -10.46 16.30 -14.83
C GLY A 218 -11.84 16.71 -15.33
N SER A 219 -12.04 18.02 -15.48
CA SER A 219 -13.32 18.66 -15.81
C SER A 219 -13.28 19.48 -17.10
N PHE A 220 -12.16 19.43 -17.83
CA PHE A 220 -12.01 20.15 -19.08
C PHE A 220 -12.73 19.45 -20.24
N ASP A 221 -13.33 20.26 -21.13
CA ASP A 221 -13.93 19.76 -22.37
C ASP A 221 -12.85 19.54 -23.45
N LEU A 222 -11.97 18.57 -23.18
CA LEU A 222 -10.90 18.16 -24.08
C LEU A 222 -11.42 17.66 -25.45
N PRO A 223 -12.55 16.92 -25.53
CA PRO A 223 -13.07 16.50 -26.84
C PRO A 223 -13.41 17.68 -27.74
N ALA A 224 -14.04 18.74 -27.21
CA ALA A 224 -14.30 19.96 -27.98
C ALA A 224 -13.00 20.70 -28.33
N PHE A 225 -12.07 20.84 -27.38
CA PHE A 225 -10.79 21.50 -27.63
C PHE A 225 -9.99 20.83 -28.76
N VAL A 226 -9.73 19.53 -28.65
CA VAL A 226 -8.96 18.78 -29.65
C VAL A 226 -9.74 18.73 -30.98
N GLY A 227 -11.06 18.54 -30.93
CA GLY A 227 -11.91 18.58 -32.13
C GLY A 227 -11.81 19.90 -32.90
N ASN A 228 -11.75 21.04 -32.20
CA ASN A 228 -11.55 22.35 -32.81
C ASN A 228 -10.16 22.50 -33.44
N VAL A 229 -9.11 21.96 -32.80
CA VAL A 229 -7.76 21.98 -33.38
C VAL A 229 -7.68 21.11 -34.63
N LEU A 230 -8.17 19.87 -34.58
CA LEU A 230 -8.18 18.97 -35.74
C LEU A 230 -9.02 19.52 -36.90
N GLY A 231 -10.11 20.24 -36.59
CA GLY A 231 -10.97 20.90 -37.57
C GLY A 231 -10.26 22.00 -38.40
N THR A 232 -9.09 22.48 -37.98
CA THR A 232 -8.27 23.43 -38.75
C THR A 232 -7.49 22.76 -39.89
N GLY A 233 -7.42 21.42 -39.91
CA GLY A 233 -6.55 20.65 -40.79
C GLY A 233 -5.18 20.31 -40.17
N TYR A 234 -4.97 20.59 -38.88
CA TYR A 234 -3.77 20.15 -38.15
C TYR A 234 -3.59 18.62 -38.21
N ASP A 235 -2.39 18.18 -38.61
CA ASP A 235 -2.02 16.76 -38.78
C ASP A 235 -0.82 16.33 -37.93
N GLY A 236 -0.36 17.20 -37.03
CA GLY A 236 0.73 16.93 -36.11
C GLY A 236 0.34 16.06 -34.90
N PRO A 237 1.30 15.77 -34.00
CA PRO A 237 1.04 14.93 -32.84
C PRO A 237 0.20 15.64 -31.77
N VAL A 238 -0.73 14.90 -31.18
CA VAL A 238 -1.40 15.24 -29.93
C VAL A 238 -0.51 14.71 -28.78
N ALA A 239 0.25 15.60 -28.17
CA ALA A 239 1.21 15.28 -27.12
C ALA A 239 0.59 15.40 -25.73
N LEU A 240 0.82 14.43 -24.85
CA LEU A 240 0.52 14.62 -23.42
C LEU A 240 1.56 15.49 -22.76
N GLU A 241 1.12 16.50 -22.01
CA GLU A 241 1.97 17.33 -21.16
C GLU A 241 1.40 17.43 -19.75
N VAL A 242 1.46 16.33 -19.00
CA VAL A 242 0.85 16.21 -17.67
C VAL A 242 1.91 16.28 -16.59
N VAL A 243 2.11 17.47 -16.02
CA VAL A 243 2.99 17.66 -14.85
C VAL A 243 2.20 17.47 -13.56
N ASN A 244 2.35 16.28 -12.97
CA ASN A 244 1.70 15.88 -11.73
C ASN A 244 2.73 15.31 -10.73
N ASP A 245 2.64 15.68 -9.47
CA ASP A 245 3.60 15.25 -8.45
C ASP A 245 3.50 13.75 -8.14
N VAL A 246 2.31 13.16 -8.20
CA VAL A 246 2.08 11.73 -7.98
C VAL A 246 2.64 10.93 -9.16
N TYR A 247 2.30 11.30 -10.39
CA TYR A 247 2.75 10.56 -11.59
C TYR A 247 4.28 10.61 -11.76
N ARG A 248 4.92 11.72 -11.34
CA ARG A 248 6.38 11.85 -11.33
C ARG A 248 7.09 11.09 -10.21
N GLN A 249 6.34 10.46 -9.30
CA GLN A 249 6.86 9.58 -8.25
C GLN A 249 6.44 8.10 -8.46
N ALA A 250 5.44 7.85 -9.31
CA ALA A 250 4.96 6.52 -9.66
C ALA A 250 5.90 5.78 -10.64
N ASP A 251 5.63 4.49 -10.91
CA ASP A 251 6.32 3.71 -11.95
C ASP A 251 6.10 4.36 -13.34
N PRO A 252 7.17 4.73 -14.07
CA PRO A 252 7.03 5.40 -15.37
C PRO A 252 6.32 4.54 -16.41
N ARG A 253 6.42 3.20 -16.32
CA ARG A 253 5.74 2.29 -17.25
C ARG A 253 4.22 2.36 -17.07
N GLN A 254 3.75 2.38 -15.83
CA GLN A 254 2.32 2.48 -15.54
C GLN A 254 1.78 3.85 -15.98
N ALA A 255 2.47 4.93 -15.62
CA ALA A 255 2.10 6.29 -16.05
C ALA A 255 2.06 6.44 -17.60
N ALA A 256 2.98 5.81 -18.32
CA ALA A 256 2.95 5.81 -19.79
C ALA A 256 1.75 5.01 -20.35
N ILE A 257 1.44 3.85 -19.77
CA ILE A 257 0.26 3.06 -20.15
C ILE A 257 -1.03 3.86 -19.94
N ASP A 258 -1.15 4.53 -18.79
CA ASP A 258 -2.31 5.35 -18.46
C ASP A 258 -2.41 6.59 -19.34
N GLY A 259 -1.27 7.23 -19.63
CA GLY A 259 -1.16 8.28 -20.63
C GLY A 259 -1.70 7.83 -21.99
N MET A 260 -1.19 6.73 -22.54
CA MET A 260 -1.67 6.21 -23.83
C MET A 260 -3.17 5.88 -23.78
N ARG A 261 -3.63 5.20 -22.71
CA ARG A 261 -5.04 4.85 -22.51
C ARG A 261 -5.94 6.09 -22.53
N SER A 262 -5.51 7.17 -21.87
CA SER A 262 -6.26 8.44 -21.82
C SER A 262 -6.38 9.09 -23.19
N LEU A 263 -5.32 9.06 -24.01
CA LEU A 263 -5.35 9.60 -25.38
C LEU A 263 -6.25 8.76 -26.30
N LEU A 264 -6.20 7.44 -26.21
CA LEU A 264 -7.05 6.55 -27.00
C LEU A 264 -8.53 6.78 -26.66
N SER A 265 -8.86 6.92 -25.37
CA SER A 265 -10.22 7.24 -24.92
C SER A 265 -10.65 8.65 -25.33
N LEU A 266 -9.76 9.65 -25.25
CA LEU A 266 -10.03 11.00 -25.75
C LEU A 266 -10.38 10.95 -27.24
N GLN A 267 -9.61 10.22 -28.04
CA GLN A 267 -9.86 10.09 -29.47
C GLN A 267 -11.21 9.41 -29.78
N GLU A 268 -11.64 8.42 -29.00
CA GLU A 268 -12.98 7.82 -29.10
C GLU A 268 -14.09 8.84 -28.85
N SER A 269 -13.87 9.78 -27.93
CA SER A 269 -14.87 10.77 -27.50
C SER A 269 -15.03 11.98 -28.42
N ILE A 270 -14.10 12.20 -29.37
CA ILE A 270 -14.19 13.31 -30.33
C ILE A 270 -15.22 12.97 -31.42
N ALA A 271 -16.28 13.78 -31.52
CA ALA A 271 -17.29 13.68 -32.57
C ALA A 271 -16.72 14.00 -33.97
N ASP A 272 -17.26 13.37 -35.02
CA ASP A 272 -17.03 13.70 -36.44
C ASP A 272 -15.56 13.80 -36.91
N THR A 273 -14.70 12.89 -36.45
CA THR A 273 -13.38 12.69 -37.08
C THR A 273 -13.43 11.57 -38.13
N PRO A 274 -12.80 11.73 -39.33
CA PRO A 274 -12.64 10.66 -40.33
C PRO A 274 -11.80 9.45 -39.85
N ALA A 275 -11.39 9.49 -38.59
CA ALA A 275 -10.21 8.88 -38.01
C ALA A 275 -10.50 8.37 -36.59
N LYS A 276 -11.69 7.80 -36.35
CA LYS A 276 -11.96 7.14 -35.05
C LYS A 276 -10.95 6.00 -34.83
N PRO A 277 -10.43 5.84 -33.60
CA PRO A 277 -9.54 4.74 -33.31
C PRO A 277 -10.35 3.44 -33.46
N ALA A 278 -9.70 2.35 -33.86
CA ALA A 278 -10.34 1.04 -33.96
C ALA A 278 -10.52 0.41 -32.57
N LEU A 279 -11.01 1.19 -31.59
CA LEU A 279 -11.30 0.68 -30.25
C LEU A 279 -12.59 -0.12 -30.29
N THR A 280 -12.56 -1.31 -29.70
CA THR A 280 -13.78 -2.07 -29.43
C THR A 280 -14.68 -1.28 -28.47
N PRO A 281 -16.00 -1.12 -28.75
CA PRO A 281 -16.90 -0.32 -27.92
C PRO A 281 -16.95 -0.71 -26.44
N ALA A 282 -17.26 0.25 -25.57
CA ALA A 282 -17.44 0.02 -24.14
C ALA A 282 -18.49 -1.07 -23.86
N PRO A 283 -18.26 -1.92 -22.83
CA PRO A 283 -19.13 -3.07 -22.58
C PRO A 283 -20.51 -2.65 -22.05
N GLU A 284 -21.54 -3.39 -22.46
CA GLU A 284 -22.86 -3.30 -21.83
C GLU A 284 -22.90 -4.18 -20.58
N LEU A 285 -22.99 -3.54 -19.41
CA LEU A 285 -22.88 -4.21 -18.13
C LEU A 285 -24.25 -4.57 -17.52
N GLY A 286 -24.34 -5.79 -16.97
CA GLY A 286 -25.55 -6.33 -16.34
C GLY A 286 -25.56 -6.31 -14.81
N GLY A 287 -24.45 -5.92 -14.16
CA GLY A 287 -24.30 -5.85 -12.71
C GLY A 287 -23.12 -6.68 -12.18
N ILE A 288 -22.91 -6.65 -10.86
CA ILE A 288 -21.87 -7.46 -10.20
C ILE A 288 -22.37 -8.90 -10.01
N VAL A 289 -21.60 -9.87 -10.51
CA VAL A 289 -21.97 -11.30 -10.51
C VAL A 289 -21.48 -12.01 -9.25
N PHE A 290 -20.23 -11.75 -8.84
CA PHE A 290 -19.64 -12.21 -7.59
C PHE A 290 -18.50 -11.28 -7.15
N THR A 291 -18.16 -11.34 -5.87
CA THR A 291 -16.90 -10.80 -5.33
C THR A 291 -16.07 -11.93 -4.74
N GLU A 292 -14.78 -11.97 -5.05
CA GLU A 292 -13.85 -12.98 -4.54
C GLU A 292 -12.94 -12.37 -3.47
N LEU A 293 -12.93 -13.01 -2.31
CA LEU A 293 -12.12 -12.64 -1.17
C LEU A 293 -10.99 -13.65 -1.01
N ALA A 294 -9.76 -13.15 -1.03
CA ALA A 294 -8.60 -13.93 -0.65
C ALA A 294 -8.56 -14.04 0.89
N VAL A 295 -8.52 -15.28 1.38
CA VAL A 295 -8.56 -15.63 2.80
C VAL A 295 -7.57 -16.73 3.13
N ASP A 296 -7.26 -16.89 4.42
CA ASP A 296 -6.46 -18.00 4.93
C ASP A 296 -7.23 -18.83 5.98
N ALA A 297 -6.55 -19.77 6.62
CA ALA A 297 -7.14 -20.63 7.65
C ALA A 297 -7.61 -19.88 8.90
N THR A 298 -7.11 -18.66 9.13
CA THR A 298 -7.48 -17.79 10.27
C THR A 298 -8.62 -16.86 9.91
N SER A 299 -8.52 -16.17 8.77
CA SER A 299 -9.48 -15.15 8.35
C SER A 299 -10.72 -15.76 7.68
N GLY A 300 -10.59 -16.88 6.98
CA GLY A 300 -11.70 -17.57 6.29
C GLY A 300 -12.86 -17.92 7.22
N PRO A 301 -12.64 -18.57 8.37
CA PRO A 301 -13.71 -18.85 9.33
C PRO A 301 -14.40 -17.60 9.90
N VAL A 302 -13.69 -16.47 10.03
CA VAL A 302 -14.27 -15.19 10.48
C VAL A 302 -15.23 -14.65 9.43
N VAL A 303 -14.80 -14.62 8.17
CA VAL A 303 -15.64 -14.17 7.04
C VAL A 303 -16.85 -15.07 6.84
N ALA A 304 -16.66 -16.40 6.91
CA ALA A 304 -17.74 -17.38 6.80
C ALA A 304 -18.82 -17.20 7.88
N ARG A 305 -18.43 -16.91 9.12
CA ARG A 305 -19.40 -16.59 10.20
C ARG A 305 -20.18 -15.31 9.93
N ALA A 306 -19.52 -14.26 9.41
CA ALA A 306 -20.19 -13.01 9.05
C ALA A 306 -21.18 -13.20 7.90
N LEU A 307 -20.80 -13.94 6.86
CA LEU A 307 -21.69 -14.31 5.75
C LEU A 307 -22.91 -15.12 6.27
N ALA A 308 -22.67 -16.13 7.11
CA ALA A 308 -23.73 -16.93 7.70
C ALA A 308 -24.69 -16.08 8.56
N ALA A 309 -24.19 -15.10 9.31
CA ALA A 309 -25.01 -14.17 10.09
C ALA A 309 -25.83 -13.22 9.21
N LEU A 310 -25.35 -12.90 8.01
CA LEU A 310 -26.13 -12.20 6.98
C LEU A 310 -27.08 -13.13 6.21
N SER A 311 -27.24 -14.39 6.66
CA SER A 311 -28.06 -15.42 6.02
C SER A 311 -27.59 -15.88 4.64
N PHE A 312 -26.30 -15.71 4.31
CA PHE A 312 -25.69 -16.42 3.17
C PHE A 312 -25.51 -17.90 3.47
N VAL A 313 -25.63 -18.73 2.44
CA VAL A 313 -25.46 -20.18 2.50
C VAL A 313 -24.21 -20.58 1.72
N HIS A 314 -23.37 -21.42 2.33
CA HIS A 314 -22.31 -22.13 1.61
C HIS A 314 -22.96 -23.17 0.70
N THR A 315 -23.04 -22.87 -0.59
CA THR A 315 -23.83 -23.62 -1.58
C THR A 315 -22.97 -24.54 -2.44
N GLY A 316 -21.67 -24.25 -2.57
CA GLY A 316 -20.79 -25.07 -3.38
C GLY A 316 -19.32 -24.97 -3.01
N GLN A 317 -18.60 -26.07 -3.25
CA GLN A 317 -17.14 -26.16 -3.15
C GLN A 317 -16.57 -26.35 -4.55
N HIS A 318 -15.59 -25.55 -4.96
CA HIS A 318 -15.00 -25.69 -6.29
C HIS A 318 -14.38 -27.08 -6.46
N ARG A 319 -14.55 -27.69 -7.65
CA ARG A 319 -14.18 -29.08 -7.97
C ARG A 319 -12.68 -29.43 -7.86
N SER A 320 -11.81 -28.44 -7.81
CA SER A 320 -10.35 -28.58 -8.03
C SER A 320 -9.54 -27.54 -7.25
N LYS A 321 -10.09 -26.34 -7.06
CA LYS A 321 -9.47 -25.23 -6.34
C LYS A 321 -10.02 -25.14 -4.91
N SER A 322 -9.24 -24.59 -4.00
CA SER A 322 -9.66 -24.31 -2.62
C SER A 322 -10.53 -23.05 -2.55
N VAL A 323 -11.68 -23.07 -3.24
CA VAL A 323 -12.62 -21.93 -3.35
C VAL A 323 -14.00 -22.36 -2.91
N GLN A 324 -14.60 -21.60 -1.99
CA GLN A 324 -15.97 -21.80 -1.51
C GLN A 324 -16.92 -20.78 -2.14
N LEU A 325 -18.13 -21.21 -2.49
CA LEU A 325 -19.20 -20.38 -3.02
C LEU A 325 -20.27 -20.14 -1.94
N TRP A 326 -20.42 -18.87 -1.55
CA TRP A 326 -21.44 -18.41 -0.61
C TRP A 326 -22.48 -17.57 -1.34
N GLN A 327 -23.76 -17.90 -1.16
CA GLN A 327 -24.84 -17.29 -1.92
C GLN A 327 -26.05 -16.92 -1.08
N GLN A 328 -26.72 -15.85 -1.50
CA GLN A 328 -28.04 -15.45 -1.05
C GLN A 328 -28.74 -14.69 -2.18
N ALA A 329 -29.87 -15.22 -2.67
CA ALA A 329 -30.50 -14.73 -3.90
C ALA A 329 -29.48 -14.57 -5.04
N LYS A 330 -29.27 -13.35 -5.57
CA LYS A 330 -28.27 -13.07 -6.61
C LYS A 330 -26.91 -12.64 -6.06
N ALA A 331 -26.78 -12.35 -4.77
CA ALA A 331 -25.52 -11.99 -4.14
C ALA A 331 -24.62 -13.21 -4.01
N ARG A 332 -23.35 -13.08 -4.41
CA ARG A 332 -22.37 -14.17 -4.37
C ARG A 332 -21.02 -13.68 -3.86
N VAL A 333 -20.47 -14.41 -2.89
CA VAL A 333 -19.12 -14.19 -2.36
C VAL A 333 -18.33 -15.48 -2.51
N LEU A 334 -17.15 -15.40 -3.14
CA LEU A 334 -16.21 -16.51 -3.24
C LEU A 334 -15.14 -16.36 -2.16
N LEU A 335 -14.89 -17.40 -1.36
CA LEU A 335 -13.76 -17.43 -0.43
C LEU A 335 -12.64 -18.28 -1.02
N ASN A 336 -11.54 -17.64 -1.41
CA ASN A 336 -10.39 -18.31 -2.04
C ASN A 336 -9.25 -18.51 -1.03
N PHE A 337 -9.01 -19.77 -0.67
CA PHE A 337 -7.95 -20.20 0.25
C PHE A 337 -6.63 -20.53 -0.46
N ALA A 338 -6.60 -20.58 -1.80
CA ALA A 338 -5.35 -20.79 -2.55
C ALA A 338 -4.46 -19.53 -2.57
N ALA A 339 -5.03 -18.36 -2.25
CA ALA A 339 -4.32 -17.10 -2.07
C ALA A 339 -3.47 -17.02 -0.78
N GLN A 340 -3.38 -18.11 0.00
CA GLN A 340 -2.52 -18.19 1.20
C GLN A 340 -1.05 -17.80 0.96
N ARG A 341 -0.55 -17.90 -0.29
CA ARG A 341 0.82 -17.50 -0.65
C ARG A 341 0.98 -16.00 -0.97
N THR A 342 -0.12 -15.26 -1.14
CA THR A 342 -0.13 -13.85 -1.57
C THR A 342 -0.73 -12.90 -0.53
N VAL A 343 -1.31 -13.44 0.55
CA VAL A 343 -1.98 -12.65 1.60
C VAL A 343 -1.31 -12.89 2.95
N THR A 344 -0.96 -11.82 3.66
CA THR A 344 -0.40 -11.88 5.02
C THR A 344 -1.35 -12.65 5.96
N PRO A 345 -0.85 -13.53 6.85
CA PRO A 345 -1.69 -14.26 7.79
C PRO A 345 -2.71 -13.38 8.53
N GLY A 346 -3.95 -13.85 8.68
CA GLY A 346 -5.07 -13.14 9.28
C GLY A 346 -5.69 -12.06 8.39
N THR A 347 -5.22 -11.87 7.15
CA THR A 347 -5.75 -10.84 6.25
C THR A 347 -6.90 -11.37 5.39
N THR A 348 -7.84 -10.48 5.11
CA THR A 348 -8.89 -10.65 4.11
C THR A 348 -8.81 -9.46 3.17
N THR A 349 -8.82 -9.71 1.86
CA THR A 349 -8.79 -8.67 0.82
C THR A 349 -9.71 -9.07 -0.33
N VAL A 350 -10.34 -8.09 -0.96
CA VAL A 350 -10.94 -8.29 -2.28
C VAL A 350 -9.79 -8.51 -3.25
N CYS A 351 -9.75 -9.68 -3.89
CA CYS A 351 -8.73 -9.99 -4.91
C CYS A 351 -9.33 -10.06 -6.32
N ALA A 352 -10.65 -10.25 -6.42
CA ALA A 352 -11.35 -10.27 -7.69
C ALA A 352 -12.81 -9.86 -7.54
N PHE A 353 -13.40 -9.43 -8.64
CA PHE A 353 -14.86 -9.37 -8.78
C PHE A 353 -15.25 -9.62 -10.24
N ALA A 354 -16.48 -10.08 -10.44
CA ALA A 354 -17.03 -10.33 -11.76
C ALA A 354 -18.14 -9.34 -12.10
N VAL A 355 -18.13 -8.86 -13.34
CA VAL A 355 -19.22 -8.08 -13.92
C VAL A 355 -19.87 -8.85 -15.06
N GLU A 356 -21.20 -8.76 -15.14
CA GLU A 356 -21.95 -9.28 -16.26
C GLU A 356 -21.66 -8.44 -17.50
N SER A 357 -21.30 -9.11 -18.59
CA SER A 357 -20.98 -8.54 -19.89
C SER A 357 -21.75 -9.32 -20.97
N THR A 358 -22.42 -8.60 -21.87
CA THR A 358 -23.18 -9.22 -22.97
C THR A 358 -22.28 -9.94 -23.97
N ASP A 359 -21.05 -9.45 -24.18
CA ASP A 359 -20.00 -10.09 -24.99
C ASP A 359 -18.65 -10.01 -24.24
N PRO A 360 -18.33 -11.00 -23.38
CA PRO A 360 -17.05 -11.02 -22.65
C PRO A 360 -15.82 -10.93 -23.56
N ALA A 361 -15.87 -11.55 -24.75
CA ALA A 361 -14.73 -11.54 -25.67
C ALA A 361 -14.50 -10.15 -26.29
N ALA A 362 -15.56 -9.41 -26.62
CA ALA A 362 -15.44 -8.00 -27.02
C ALA A 362 -14.90 -7.13 -25.88
N SER A 363 -15.40 -7.34 -24.67
CA SER A 363 -14.93 -6.63 -23.48
C SER A 363 -13.44 -6.86 -23.21
N THR A 364 -12.94 -8.08 -23.41
CA THR A 364 -11.51 -8.39 -23.35
C THR A 364 -10.72 -7.69 -24.46
N ARG A 365 -11.20 -7.74 -25.71
CA ARG A 365 -10.53 -7.02 -26.82
C ARG A 365 -10.44 -5.53 -26.55
N ARG A 366 -11.49 -4.91 -25.99
CA ARG A 366 -11.44 -3.50 -25.56
C ARG A 366 -10.35 -3.27 -24.52
N ALA A 367 -10.23 -4.14 -23.51
CA ALA A 367 -9.19 -4.01 -22.51
C ALA A 367 -7.80 -4.08 -23.14
N GLU A 368 -7.57 -5.00 -24.07
CA GLU A 368 -6.30 -5.13 -24.81
C GLU A 368 -6.00 -3.91 -25.70
N ASP A 369 -7.01 -3.40 -26.40
CA ASP A 369 -6.94 -2.16 -27.20
C ASP A 369 -6.49 -0.96 -26.32
N LEU A 370 -6.86 -1.00 -25.03
CA LEU A 370 -6.55 0.01 -24.00
C LEU A 370 -5.39 -0.39 -23.08
N LEU A 371 -4.53 -1.32 -23.53
CA LEU A 371 -3.31 -1.76 -22.84
C LEU A 371 -3.55 -2.35 -21.43
N ALA A 372 -4.71 -2.97 -21.22
CA ALA A 372 -5.02 -3.79 -20.06
C ALA A 372 -5.12 -5.26 -20.50
N PRO A 373 -3.99 -6.01 -20.48
CA PRO A 373 -3.97 -7.38 -21.00
C PRO A 373 -4.82 -8.32 -20.16
N ALA A 374 -5.37 -9.35 -20.82
CA ALA A 374 -6.02 -10.46 -20.14
C ALA A 374 -5.02 -11.21 -19.25
N LEU A 375 -5.47 -11.60 -18.06
CA LEU A 375 -4.66 -12.36 -17.13
C LEU A 375 -4.60 -13.84 -17.57
N PRO A 376 -3.41 -14.46 -17.59
CA PRO A 376 -3.29 -15.88 -17.89
C PRO A 376 -3.94 -16.69 -16.76
N ARG A 377 -4.88 -17.57 -17.11
CA ARG A 377 -5.59 -18.43 -16.16
C ARG A 377 -5.34 -19.90 -16.47
N LEU A 378 -4.90 -20.64 -15.46
CA LEU A 378 -4.88 -22.10 -15.48
C LEU A 378 -6.29 -22.61 -15.17
N HIS A 379 -6.88 -23.36 -16.10
CA HIS A 379 -8.14 -24.06 -15.93
C HIS A 379 -7.95 -25.55 -16.24
N GLN A 380 -8.72 -26.41 -15.56
CA GLN A 380 -8.76 -27.85 -15.86
C GLN A 380 -9.80 -28.16 -16.93
N PRO A 381 -9.71 -29.31 -17.62
CA PRO A 381 -10.74 -29.75 -18.56
C PRO A 381 -12.13 -29.77 -17.91
N GLY A 382 -13.10 -29.08 -18.52
CA GLY A 382 -14.47 -28.98 -18.03
C GLY A 382 -14.70 -27.99 -16.89
N GLU A 383 -13.73 -27.09 -16.63
CA GLU A 383 -13.97 -25.82 -15.91
C GLU A 383 -14.38 -24.72 -16.90
N ALA A 384 -15.21 -23.76 -16.46
CA ALA A 384 -15.63 -22.65 -17.29
C ALA A 384 -14.46 -21.73 -17.66
N GLU A 385 -14.44 -21.32 -18.93
CA GLU A 385 -13.47 -20.37 -19.45
C GLU A 385 -13.88 -18.94 -19.08
N LEU A 386 -13.38 -18.46 -17.93
CA LEU A 386 -13.57 -17.08 -17.48
C LEU A 386 -12.33 -16.25 -17.79
N THR A 387 -12.53 -15.20 -18.58
CA THR A 387 -11.50 -14.20 -18.84
C THR A 387 -11.51 -13.13 -17.75
N SER A 388 -10.33 -12.76 -17.27
CA SER A 388 -10.14 -11.59 -16.40
C SER A 388 -9.08 -10.65 -16.92
N ILE A 389 -9.17 -9.41 -16.47
CA ILE A 389 -8.19 -8.35 -16.70
C ILE A 389 -7.71 -7.84 -15.33
N ALA A 390 -6.48 -7.35 -15.25
CA ALA A 390 -5.98 -6.73 -14.02
C ALA A 390 -6.32 -5.24 -13.99
N ALA A 391 -6.98 -4.80 -12.91
CA ALA A 391 -7.00 -3.41 -12.54
C ALA A 391 -5.61 -2.97 -12.01
N PRO A 392 -5.30 -1.66 -11.98
CA PRO A 392 -3.98 -1.15 -11.56
C PRO A 392 -3.55 -1.58 -10.16
N ASP A 393 -4.51 -1.69 -9.23
CA ASP A 393 -4.31 -2.16 -7.85
C ASP A 393 -4.05 -3.68 -7.75
N GLY A 394 -4.05 -4.39 -8.89
CA GLY A 394 -3.90 -5.83 -8.98
C GLY A 394 -5.21 -6.62 -8.82
N THR A 395 -6.34 -5.95 -8.58
CA THR A 395 -7.66 -6.61 -8.50
C THR A 395 -8.03 -7.21 -9.86
N ALA A 396 -8.36 -8.50 -9.88
CA ALA A 396 -8.80 -9.16 -11.12
C ALA A 396 -10.29 -8.88 -11.39
N VAL A 397 -10.59 -8.33 -12.57
CA VAL A 397 -11.96 -8.07 -13.03
C VAL A 397 -12.35 -9.15 -14.03
N PHE A 398 -13.29 -10.01 -13.66
CA PHE A 398 -13.84 -11.04 -14.53
C PHE A 398 -14.98 -10.49 -15.38
N LEU A 399 -14.97 -10.85 -16.66
CA LEU A 399 -16.03 -10.54 -17.62
C LEU A 399 -16.82 -11.82 -17.86
N VAL A 400 -18.09 -11.84 -17.45
CA VAL A 400 -18.90 -13.08 -17.42
C VAL A 400 -20.21 -12.86 -18.15
N HIS A 401 -20.71 -13.90 -18.83
CA HIS A 401 -22.07 -13.92 -19.36
C HIS A 401 -22.94 -14.92 -18.58
N THR A 402 -24.08 -14.50 -18.06
CA THR A 402 -25.00 -15.33 -17.24
C THR A 402 -26.37 -15.58 -17.90
N GLY A 403 -26.50 -15.29 -19.20
CA GLY A 403 -27.71 -15.56 -19.99
C GLY A 403 -28.02 -17.06 -20.20
N ALA A 404 -29.24 -17.38 -20.63
CA ALA A 404 -29.76 -18.76 -20.76
C ALA A 404 -28.93 -19.69 -21.68
N ASN A 405 -28.06 -19.13 -22.53
CA ASN A 405 -27.21 -19.84 -23.47
C ASN A 405 -25.72 -19.87 -23.05
N SER A 406 -25.35 -19.38 -21.86
CA SER A 406 -23.96 -19.43 -21.39
C SER A 406 -23.65 -20.72 -20.65
N GLU A 407 -22.42 -21.24 -20.83
CA GLU A 407 -21.88 -22.25 -19.92
C GLU A 407 -21.73 -21.61 -18.54
N SER A 408 -22.63 -22.00 -17.63
CA SER A 408 -22.66 -21.42 -16.30
C SER A 408 -21.44 -21.85 -15.51
N TRP A 409 -20.54 -20.91 -15.22
CA TRP A 409 -19.37 -21.09 -14.33
C TRP A 409 -19.72 -21.70 -12.96
N LEU A 410 -20.98 -21.63 -12.52
CA LEU A 410 -21.45 -22.34 -11.33
C LEU A 410 -21.27 -23.87 -11.42
N GLN A 411 -21.15 -24.45 -12.63
CA GLN A 411 -20.86 -25.87 -12.84
C GLN A 411 -19.46 -26.29 -12.36
N ASP A 412 -18.58 -25.32 -12.10
CA ASP A 412 -17.26 -25.55 -11.50
C ASP A 412 -17.34 -25.89 -10.00
N PHE A 413 -18.53 -25.75 -9.40
CA PHE A 413 -18.78 -26.00 -7.98
C PHE A 413 -19.61 -27.26 -7.75
N GLN A 414 -19.12 -28.12 -6.85
CA GLN A 414 -19.87 -29.24 -6.32
C GLN A 414 -20.84 -28.74 -5.25
N PRO A 415 -22.15 -29.08 -5.32
CA PRO A 415 -23.13 -28.65 -4.33
C PRO A 415 -22.77 -29.13 -2.92
N VAL A 416 -22.95 -28.24 -1.94
CA VAL A 416 -22.81 -28.57 -0.52
C VAL A 416 -24.22 -28.65 0.10
N PRO A 417 -24.52 -29.68 0.91
CA PRO A 417 -25.82 -29.78 1.58
C PRO A 417 -26.11 -28.54 2.43
N PRO A 418 -27.29 -27.91 2.32
CA PRO A 418 -27.63 -26.74 3.12
C PRO A 418 -27.74 -27.13 4.62
N PRO A 419 -27.43 -26.20 5.54
CA PRO A 419 -27.66 -26.42 6.96
C PRO A 419 -29.18 -26.56 7.27
N PRO A 420 -29.58 -27.21 8.39
CA PRO A 420 -30.99 -27.40 8.74
C PRO A 420 -31.82 -26.10 8.80
N SER A 421 -32.88 -26.13 7.99
CA SER A 421 -34.08 -25.29 7.71
C SER A 421 -34.39 -23.88 8.24
N ASP A 422 -33.76 -23.25 9.24
CA ASP A 422 -34.27 -21.91 9.68
C ASP A 422 -33.60 -20.70 9.00
N ARG A 423 -32.36 -20.83 8.50
CA ARG A 423 -31.59 -19.67 7.98
C ARG A 423 -32.10 -19.10 6.66
N ALA A 424 -32.66 -19.95 5.79
CA ALA A 424 -33.16 -19.51 4.49
C ALA A 424 -34.43 -18.65 4.60
N ALA A 425 -35.21 -18.82 5.68
CA ALA A 425 -36.44 -18.07 5.92
C ALA A 425 -36.18 -16.57 6.19
N HIS A 426 -34.99 -16.22 6.67
CA HIS A 426 -34.58 -14.85 6.98
C HIS A 426 -33.87 -14.13 5.81
N GLY A 427 -33.75 -14.78 4.64
CA GLY A 427 -33.00 -14.22 3.51
C GLY A 427 -33.70 -13.02 2.86
N ARG A 428 -33.15 -11.81 3.08
CA ARG A 428 -33.70 -10.53 2.56
C ARG A 428 -32.78 -9.81 1.58
N ILE A 429 -31.50 -10.19 1.51
CA ILE A 429 -30.55 -9.63 0.54
C ILE A 429 -30.91 -10.10 -0.87
N THR A 430 -30.91 -9.16 -1.81
CA THR A 430 -31.33 -9.35 -3.19
C THR A 430 -30.16 -9.50 -4.16
N GLY A 431 -29.01 -8.87 -3.87
CA GLY A 431 -27.84 -8.80 -4.75
C GLY A 431 -26.67 -8.02 -4.13
N THR A 432 -25.63 -7.78 -4.93
CA THR A 432 -24.53 -6.88 -4.58
C THR A 432 -24.84 -5.48 -5.12
N ASP A 433 -24.85 -4.46 -4.25
CA ASP A 433 -25.12 -3.05 -4.61
C ASP A 433 -23.85 -2.39 -5.17
N HIS A 434 -22.74 -2.48 -4.43
CA HIS A 434 -21.45 -1.91 -4.85
C HIS A 434 -20.28 -2.58 -4.13
N ILE A 435 -19.08 -2.38 -4.68
CA ILE A 435 -17.81 -2.74 -4.05
C ILE A 435 -17.04 -1.46 -3.76
N SER A 436 -16.37 -1.42 -2.61
CA SER A 436 -15.47 -0.34 -2.26
C SER A 436 -14.05 -0.84 -2.13
N LEU A 437 -13.19 -0.26 -2.95
CA LEU A 437 -11.74 -0.49 -2.96
C LEU A 437 -11.06 0.72 -2.32
N THR A 438 -9.94 0.48 -1.65
CA THR A 438 -9.09 1.56 -1.15
C THR A 438 -7.69 1.36 -1.69
N ASP A 439 -7.26 2.29 -2.52
CA ASP A 439 -6.00 2.27 -3.23
C ASP A 439 -4.94 3.09 -2.50
N VAL A 440 -3.68 2.79 -2.79
CA VAL A 440 -2.61 3.74 -2.50
C VAL A 440 -2.81 4.99 -3.36
N VAL A 441 -2.29 6.11 -2.89
CA VAL A 441 -2.50 7.41 -3.57
C VAL A 441 -2.00 7.37 -5.03
N ASP A 442 -0.96 6.58 -5.30
CA ASP A 442 -0.36 6.43 -6.62
C ASP A 442 -1.30 5.76 -7.63
N ASP A 443 -2.18 4.86 -7.18
CA ASP A 443 -3.06 4.07 -8.03
C ASP A 443 -4.46 4.67 -8.19
N PHE A 444 -4.85 5.63 -7.34
CA PHE A 444 -6.22 6.15 -7.26
C PHE A 444 -6.74 6.72 -8.59
N ASP A 445 -5.92 7.54 -9.25
CA ASP A 445 -6.26 8.11 -10.56
C ASP A 445 -6.16 7.06 -11.67
N ASN A 446 -5.19 6.16 -11.59
CA ASN A 446 -5.00 5.08 -12.56
C ASN A 446 -6.19 4.12 -12.55
N ALA A 447 -6.65 3.71 -11.37
CA ALA A 447 -7.83 2.87 -11.18
C ALA A 447 -9.08 3.57 -11.71
N THR A 448 -9.24 4.87 -11.43
CA THR A 448 -10.34 5.66 -11.98
C THR A 448 -10.34 5.64 -13.51
N LEU A 449 -9.18 5.94 -14.13
CA LEU A 449 -9.05 5.95 -15.57
C LEU A 449 -9.33 4.56 -16.17
N PHE A 450 -8.81 3.50 -15.54
CA PHE A 450 -9.05 2.12 -15.94
C PHE A 450 -10.54 1.79 -15.96
N TYR A 451 -11.27 1.99 -14.85
CA TYR A 451 -12.69 1.67 -14.79
C TYR A 451 -13.53 2.53 -15.74
N ARG A 452 -13.15 3.79 -15.94
CA ARG A 452 -13.83 4.68 -16.88
C ARG A 452 -13.66 4.25 -18.33
N THR A 453 -12.44 3.93 -18.72
CA THR A 453 -12.10 3.67 -20.13
C THR A 453 -12.33 2.21 -20.52
N VAL A 454 -11.90 1.25 -19.71
CA VAL A 454 -11.98 -0.18 -20.01
C VAL A 454 -13.39 -0.71 -19.81
N LEU A 455 -14.03 -0.41 -18.68
CA LEU A 455 -15.40 -0.86 -18.38
C LEU A 455 -16.48 0.14 -18.82
N GLY A 456 -16.11 1.33 -19.30
CA GLY A 456 -17.08 2.34 -19.73
C GLY A 456 -17.87 2.98 -18.59
N LEU A 457 -17.37 2.93 -17.36
CA LEU A 457 -18.04 3.53 -16.21
C LEU A 457 -17.92 5.06 -16.24
N HIS A 458 -18.91 5.75 -15.67
CA HIS A 458 -18.87 7.19 -15.42
C HIS A 458 -18.32 7.43 -14.02
N ALA A 459 -17.20 8.14 -13.92
CA ALA A 459 -16.64 8.56 -12.65
C ALA A 459 -17.15 9.96 -12.29
N GLY A 460 -17.75 10.11 -11.11
CA GLY A 460 -18.18 11.41 -10.59
C GLY A 460 -17.00 12.25 -10.08
N ASN A 461 -17.31 13.43 -9.55
CA ASN A 461 -16.32 14.28 -8.89
C ASN A 461 -15.71 13.57 -7.66
N THR A 462 -14.46 13.87 -7.37
CA THR A 462 -13.81 13.43 -6.14
C THR A 462 -14.48 14.12 -4.94
N ALA A 463 -14.96 13.33 -3.99
CA ALA A 463 -15.46 13.81 -2.70
C ALA A 463 -14.37 13.68 -1.63
N GLU A 464 -14.24 14.69 -0.78
CA GLU A 464 -13.41 14.62 0.41
C GLU A 464 -14.26 14.23 1.63
N ILE A 465 -13.86 13.17 2.33
CA ILE A 465 -14.48 12.68 3.55
C ILE A 465 -13.60 13.12 4.72
N ALA A 466 -14.17 13.91 5.63
CA ALA A 466 -13.52 14.36 6.87
C ALA A 466 -13.44 13.22 7.90
N ALA A 467 -12.62 12.21 7.63
CA ALA A 467 -12.51 11.06 8.53
C ALA A 467 -11.75 11.41 9.83
N PRO A 468 -12.03 10.70 10.94
CA PRO A 468 -11.41 10.98 12.25
C PRO A 468 -9.88 10.93 12.29
N PHE A 469 -9.26 10.38 11.24
CA PHE A 469 -7.84 10.14 11.13
C PHE A 469 -7.20 10.74 9.86
N GLY A 470 -7.80 11.82 9.37
CA GLY A 470 -7.32 12.57 8.21
C GLY A 470 -8.25 12.42 7.01
N PRO A 471 -8.13 13.32 6.01
CA PRO A 471 -9.03 13.32 4.86
C PRO A 471 -8.89 12.04 4.04
N ILE A 472 -10.02 11.53 3.54
CA ILE A 472 -10.09 10.46 2.55
C ILE A 472 -10.68 11.04 1.28
N LEU A 473 -10.02 10.82 0.15
CA LEU A 473 -10.57 11.11 -1.15
C LEU A 473 -11.36 9.89 -1.62
N SER A 474 -12.57 10.12 -2.13
CA SER A 474 -13.46 9.08 -2.63
C SER A 474 -13.98 9.45 -4.01
N ARG A 475 -13.95 8.52 -4.96
CA ARG A 475 -14.49 8.69 -6.30
C ARG A 475 -15.30 7.45 -6.66
N VAL A 476 -16.51 7.67 -7.14
CA VAL A 476 -17.43 6.59 -7.51
C VAL A 476 -17.47 6.45 -9.02
N ALA A 477 -17.21 5.24 -9.50
CA ALA A 477 -17.39 4.83 -10.89
C ALA A 477 -18.67 3.99 -11.02
N THR A 478 -19.58 4.38 -11.91
CA THR A 478 -20.84 3.66 -12.14
C THR A 478 -21.27 3.66 -13.59
N ASP A 479 -21.95 2.59 -14.02
CA ASP A 479 -22.52 2.55 -15.36
C ASP A 479 -23.81 3.40 -15.45
N ARG A 480 -24.29 3.67 -16.66
CA ARG A 480 -25.48 4.53 -16.87
C ARG A 480 -26.74 4.00 -16.19
N SER A 481 -26.84 2.69 -16.00
CA SER A 481 -28.01 2.07 -15.36
C SER A 481 -27.87 1.93 -13.84
N GLY A 482 -26.70 2.26 -13.28
CA GLY A 482 -26.42 2.17 -11.85
C GLY A 482 -26.37 0.75 -11.31
N ARG A 483 -26.17 -0.26 -12.18
CA ARG A 483 -26.08 -1.69 -11.84
C ARG A 483 -24.67 -2.13 -11.44
N VAL A 484 -23.65 -1.45 -11.95
CA VAL A 484 -22.25 -1.61 -11.54
C VAL A 484 -21.81 -0.33 -10.86
N ARG A 485 -21.32 -0.47 -9.63
CA ARG A 485 -20.89 0.63 -8.76
C ARG A 485 -19.61 0.24 -8.04
N ILE A 486 -18.55 1.02 -8.26
CA ILE A 486 -17.25 0.84 -7.62
C ILE A 486 -16.89 2.15 -6.92
N ALA A 487 -16.77 2.12 -5.59
CA ALA A 487 -16.26 3.23 -4.81
C ALA A 487 -14.74 3.07 -4.65
N LEU A 488 -13.97 4.00 -5.21
CA LEU A 488 -12.52 4.07 -5.07
C LEU A 488 -12.21 5.06 -3.97
N ASN A 489 -11.34 4.69 -3.04
CA ASN A 489 -10.94 5.57 -1.95
C ASN A 489 -9.42 5.63 -1.84
N THR A 490 -8.89 6.73 -1.34
CA THR A 490 -7.49 6.81 -0.95
C THR A 490 -7.29 7.78 0.20
N ALA A 491 -6.23 7.57 0.99
CA ALA A 491 -5.82 8.48 2.04
C ALA A 491 -4.51 9.16 1.59
N PRO A 492 -4.53 10.46 1.24
CA PRO A 492 -3.37 11.15 0.68
C PRO A 492 -2.14 11.13 1.60
N LEU A 493 -2.36 11.19 2.91
CA LEU A 493 -1.30 11.12 3.91
C LEU A 493 -1.82 10.51 5.21
N ARG A 494 -1.06 9.57 5.79
CA ARG A 494 -1.25 9.06 7.15
C ARG A 494 0.06 9.20 7.93
N ARG A 495 0.04 9.87 9.08
CA ARG A 495 1.22 10.03 9.96
C ARG A 495 0.81 9.91 11.43
N GLY A 496 1.67 9.31 12.24
CA GLY A 496 1.53 9.26 13.69
C GLY A 496 0.60 8.16 14.22
N ASP A 497 0.67 7.94 15.54
CA ASP A 497 0.05 6.81 16.25
C ASP A 497 -1.49 6.88 16.32
N TRP A 498 -2.07 8.00 15.90
CA TRP A 498 -3.51 8.23 15.80
C TRP A 498 -4.11 7.72 14.48
N ALA A 499 -3.28 7.40 13.48
CA ALA A 499 -3.72 6.76 12.25
C ALA A 499 -4.30 5.36 12.54
N PRO A 500 -5.33 4.92 11.80
CA PRO A 500 -5.89 3.59 11.99
C PRO A 500 -4.82 2.56 11.58
N VAL A 501 -4.51 1.65 12.50
CA VAL A 501 -3.67 0.46 12.27
C VAL A 501 -4.09 -0.38 11.05
N ILE A 502 -5.32 -0.21 10.53
CA ILE A 502 -5.80 -0.92 9.34
C ILE A 502 -5.51 -0.07 8.09
N PRO A 503 -4.48 -0.45 7.30
CA PRO A 503 -4.22 0.19 6.02
C PRO A 503 -5.31 -0.23 5.02
N ASN A 504 -5.82 0.74 4.28
CA ASN A 504 -6.67 0.54 3.09
C ASN A 504 -7.87 -0.42 3.29
N PRO A 505 -8.89 -0.02 4.10
CA PRO A 505 -10.07 -0.84 4.32
C PRO A 505 -10.90 -1.01 3.04
N GLN A 506 -11.49 -2.18 2.83
CA GLN A 506 -12.33 -2.50 1.67
C GLN A 506 -13.69 -3.01 2.14
N TYR A 507 -14.73 -2.91 1.32
CA TYR A 507 -16.00 -3.53 1.67
C TYR A 507 -16.86 -3.92 0.47
N VAL A 508 -17.76 -4.86 0.70
CA VAL A 508 -18.80 -5.27 -0.24
C VAL A 508 -20.15 -4.89 0.35
N ALA A 509 -20.97 -4.18 -0.42
CA ALA A 509 -22.31 -3.77 -0.02
C ALA A 509 -23.36 -4.62 -0.71
N PHE A 510 -24.32 -5.12 0.06
CA PHE A 510 -25.42 -5.97 -0.41
C PHE A 510 -26.74 -5.20 -0.39
N SER A 511 -27.52 -5.28 -1.47
CA SER A 511 -28.82 -4.63 -1.58
C SER A 511 -29.91 -5.42 -0.85
N THR A 512 -30.85 -4.72 -0.21
CA THR A 512 -32.07 -5.29 0.39
C THR A 512 -33.24 -4.33 0.22
N ASP A 513 -34.46 -4.87 0.25
CA ASP A 513 -35.70 -4.08 0.31
C ASP A 513 -36.08 -3.69 1.74
N ASP A 514 -35.42 -4.26 2.76
CA ASP A 514 -35.69 -4.03 4.18
C ASP A 514 -34.40 -4.22 5.02
N ALA A 515 -33.70 -3.11 5.29
CA ALA A 515 -32.47 -3.11 6.08
C ALA A 515 -32.69 -3.41 7.57
N ILE A 516 -33.85 -3.03 8.11
CA ILE A 516 -34.22 -3.26 9.51
C ILE A 516 -34.42 -4.76 9.75
N ALA A 517 -35.18 -5.43 8.90
CA ALA A 517 -35.38 -6.88 8.98
C ALA A 517 -34.07 -7.65 8.78
N CYS A 518 -33.19 -7.21 7.88
CA CYS A 518 -31.84 -7.79 7.72
C CYS A 518 -31.02 -7.71 9.02
N ALA A 519 -31.01 -6.54 9.67
CA ALA A 519 -30.27 -6.33 10.91
C ALA A 519 -30.86 -7.11 12.09
N ALA A 520 -32.19 -7.24 12.16
CA ALA A 520 -32.88 -8.08 13.14
C ALA A 520 -32.52 -9.57 12.97
N ALA A 521 -32.59 -10.08 11.74
CA ALA A 521 -32.20 -11.46 11.43
C ALA A 521 -30.73 -11.75 11.79
N MET A 522 -29.82 -10.80 11.53
CA MET A 522 -28.42 -10.93 11.91
C MET A 522 -28.26 -11.17 13.42
N ARG A 523 -29.03 -10.43 14.25
CA ARG A 523 -29.05 -10.58 15.72
C ARG A 523 -29.60 -11.93 16.16
N GLU A 524 -30.69 -12.39 15.56
CA GLU A 524 -31.27 -13.71 15.83
C GLU A 524 -30.28 -14.84 15.52
N LEU A 525 -29.44 -14.66 14.50
CA LEU A 525 -28.38 -15.60 14.11
C LEU A 525 -27.08 -15.46 14.93
N GLY A 526 -27.09 -14.65 15.99
CA GLY A 526 -26.01 -14.56 16.98
C GLY A 526 -24.90 -13.56 16.66
N ALA A 527 -25.11 -12.62 15.73
CA ALA A 527 -24.18 -11.51 15.47
C ALA A 527 -24.90 -10.16 15.48
N ALA A 528 -24.22 -9.06 15.78
CA ALA A 528 -24.82 -7.73 15.73
C ALA A 528 -24.17 -6.89 14.63
N PRO A 529 -24.92 -5.96 14.01
CA PRO A 529 -24.34 -4.87 13.25
C PRO A 529 -23.31 -4.09 14.08
N LEU A 530 -22.39 -3.40 13.39
CA LEU A 530 -21.45 -2.47 14.00
C LEU A 530 -22.20 -1.44 14.82
N ARG A 531 -21.93 -1.39 16.13
CA ARG A 531 -22.64 -0.50 17.06
C ARG A 531 -22.36 0.97 16.71
N ILE A 532 -23.43 1.72 16.47
CA ILE A 532 -23.38 3.16 16.21
C ILE A 532 -23.69 3.94 17.51
N PRO A 533 -22.97 5.03 17.83
CA PRO A 533 -23.22 5.80 19.05
C PRO A 533 -24.60 6.48 19.10
N ASP A 534 -25.17 6.58 20.30
CA ASP A 534 -26.48 7.23 20.52
C ASP A 534 -26.52 8.71 20.08
N ASN A 535 -25.38 9.40 20.14
CA ASN A 535 -25.25 10.78 19.67
C ASN A 535 -25.62 10.95 18.19
N TYR A 536 -25.40 9.92 17.37
CA TYR A 536 -25.78 9.93 15.96
C TYR A 536 -27.29 10.02 15.78
N TYR A 537 -28.06 9.24 16.55
CA TYR A 537 -29.53 9.25 16.46
C TYR A 537 -30.16 10.51 17.04
N ALA A 538 -29.55 11.10 18.06
CA ALA A 538 -29.95 12.41 18.58
C ALA A 538 -29.76 13.51 17.52
N ASP A 539 -28.66 13.45 16.75
CA ASP A 539 -28.40 14.35 15.63
C ASP A 539 -29.32 14.08 14.43
N LEU A 540 -29.59 12.81 14.08
CA LEU A 540 -30.57 12.47 13.04
C LEU A 540 -31.96 13.03 13.34
N GLN A 541 -32.43 12.94 14.58
CA GLN A 541 -33.71 13.50 15.00
C GLN A 541 -33.79 15.02 14.79
N ALA A 542 -32.65 15.72 14.92
CA ALA A 542 -32.58 17.16 14.71
C ALA A 542 -32.46 17.54 13.22
N ARG A 543 -31.86 16.67 12.39
CA ARG A 543 -31.61 16.93 10.96
C ARG A 543 -32.77 16.54 10.04
N PHE A 544 -33.50 15.47 10.37
CA PHE A 544 -34.50 14.88 9.50
C PHE A 544 -35.83 14.66 10.22
N GLU A 545 -36.92 14.80 9.48
CA GLU A 545 -38.27 14.48 9.96
C GLU A 545 -38.53 12.96 9.88
N ILE A 546 -37.88 12.20 10.76
CA ILE A 546 -38.05 10.74 10.87
C ILE A 546 -39.07 10.44 11.98
N GLY A 547 -40.08 9.62 11.68
CA GLY A 547 -41.07 9.20 12.68
C GLY A 547 -40.45 8.48 13.88
N GLU A 548 -41.02 8.65 15.08
CA GLU A 548 -40.43 8.13 16.33
C GLU A 548 -40.20 6.62 16.31
N GLU A 549 -41.14 5.86 15.74
CA GLU A 549 -41.04 4.39 15.62
C GLU A 549 -39.87 3.99 14.70
N THR A 550 -39.72 4.66 13.56
CA THR A 550 -38.62 4.41 12.62
C THR A 550 -37.28 4.77 13.25
N LEU A 551 -37.17 5.93 13.91
CA LEU A 551 -35.94 6.34 14.58
C LEU A 551 -35.54 5.36 15.70
N ALA A 552 -36.51 4.86 16.46
CA ALA A 552 -36.27 3.83 17.48
C ALA A 552 -35.72 2.54 16.87
N ALA A 553 -36.30 2.08 15.75
CA ALA A 553 -35.82 0.89 15.04
C ALA A 553 -34.40 1.09 14.46
N LEU A 554 -34.11 2.26 13.86
CA LEU A 554 -32.76 2.59 13.38
C LEU A 554 -31.74 2.52 14.53
N ARG A 555 -32.08 3.09 15.70
CA ARG A 555 -31.24 3.08 16.89
C ARG A 555 -31.00 1.67 17.43
N GLU A 556 -32.07 0.89 17.59
CA GLU A 556 -32.00 -0.48 18.09
C GLU A 556 -31.10 -1.36 17.20
N HIS A 557 -31.21 -1.21 15.89
CA HIS A 557 -30.50 -2.03 14.92
C HIS A 557 -29.18 -1.44 14.43
N SER A 558 -28.74 -0.30 15.00
CA SER A 558 -27.50 0.37 14.61
C SER A 558 -27.43 0.73 13.11
N ILE A 559 -28.55 1.19 12.55
CA ILE A 559 -28.70 1.53 11.14
C ILE A 559 -28.47 3.03 10.94
N LEU A 560 -27.56 3.35 10.04
CA LEU A 560 -27.27 4.71 9.58
C LEU A 560 -28.32 5.13 8.53
N TYR A 561 -28.57 6.42 8.42
CA TYR A 561 -29.58 7.03 7.57
C TYR A 561 -29.06 8.28 6.87
N ASP A 562 -29.27 8.34 5.55
CA ASP A 562 -29.04 9.53 4.72
C ASP A 562 -30.25 9.80 3.82
N GLN A 563 -30.45 11.05 3.43
CA GLN A 563 -31.56 11.48 2.59
C GLN A 563 -31.14 12.61 1.65
N ASP A 564 -31.51 12.48 0.37
CA ASP A 564 -31.40 13.54 -0.63
C ASP A 564 -32.79 13.92 -1.18
N GLU A 565 -32.83 14.83 -2.16
CA GLU A 565 -34.08 15.28 -2.80
C GLU A 565 -34.84 14.15 -3.53
N LYS A 566 -34.16 13.03 -3.84
CA LYS A 566 -34.70 11.92 -4.64
C LYS A 566 -35.14 10.74 -3.79
N GLY A 567 -34.61 10.60 -2.58
CA GLY A 567 -34.91 9.45 -1.75
C GLY A 567 -34.09 9.35 -0.47
N ALA A 568 -34.18 8.18 0.16
CA ALA A 568 -33.51 7.87 1.41
C ALA A 568 -32.62 6.63 1.28
N TYR A 569 -31.68 6.50 2.20
CA TYR A 569 -30.68 5.45 2.23
C TYR A 569 -30.50 4.95 3.65
N LEU A 570 -30.80 3.66 3.84
CA LEU A 570 -30.58 2.97 5.10
C LEU A 570 -29.44 2.00 4.91
N HIS A 571 -28.49 1.98 5.84
CA HIS A 571 -27.36 1.07 5.75
C HIS A 571 -26.77 0.71 7.10
N PHE A 572 -26.27 -0.50 7.22
CA PHE A 572 -25.50 -0.94 8.38
C PHE A 572 -24.28 -1.75 7.94
N TYR A 573 -23.35 -1.93 8.86
CA TYR A 573 -22.04 -2.52 8.57
C TYR A 573 -21.76 -3.68 9.53
N THR A 574 -20.95 -4.65 9.10
CA THR A 574 -20.34 -5.63 10.02
C THR A 574 -19.12 -5.01 10.73
N GLU A 575 -18.54 -5.72 11.68
CA GLU A 575 -17.17 -5.45 12.12
C GLU A 575 -16.16 -5.72 10.99
N ILE A 576 -14.90 -5.32 11.18
CA ILE A 576 -13.82 -5.66 10.24
C ILE A 576 -13.51 -7.15 10.37
N LEU A 577 -13.48 -7.83 9.23
CA LEU A 577 -13.26 -9.24 9.04
C LEU A 577 -11.82 -9.45 8.60
N GLY A 578 -11.03 -10.10 9.45
CA GLY A 578 -9.58 -10.18 9.27
C GLY A 578 -8.94 -8.80 9.50
N SER A 579 -8.17 -8.31 8.54
CA SER A 579 -7.40 -7.08 8.70
C SER A 579 -7.91 -5.87 7.92
N ARG A 580 -8.79 -6.02 6.91
CA ARG A 580 -9.17 -4.90 6.00
C ARG A 580 -10.62 -4.90 5.51
N VAL A 581 -11.26 -6.06 5.34
CA VAL A 581 -12.58 -6.16 4.70
C VAL A 581 -13.71 -6.08 5.71
N PHE A 582 -14.83 -5.46 5.37
CA PHE A 582 -16.11 -5.58 6.09
C PHE A 582 -17.26 -5.68 5.09
N PHE A 583 -18.47 -6.00 5.55
CA PHE A 583 -19.67 -5.99 4.72
C PHE A 583 -20.59 -4.85 5.10
N ALA A 584 -21.37 -4.40 4.12
CA ALA A 584 -22.47 -3.48 4.30
C ALA A 584 -23.76 -4.10 3.78
N VAL A 585 -24.89 -3.75 4.40
CA VAL A 585 -26.22 -4.03 3.85
C VAL A 585 -26.91 -2.69 3.66
N VAL A 586 -27.51 -2.49 2.48
CA VAL A 586 -27.98 -1.19 2.03
C VAL A 586 -29.38 -1.30 1.43
N GLN A 587 -30.22 -0.32 1.75
CA GLN A 587 -31.56 -0.18 1.21
C GLN A 587 -31.68 1.23 0.62
N ARG A 588 -31.96 1.29 -0.68
CA ARG A 588 -32.21 2.54 -1.42
C ARG A 588 -33.72 2.70 -1.56
N ILE A 589 -34.25 3.80 -1.04
CA ILE A 589 -35.68 4.14 -1.09
C ILE A 589 -35.87 5.28 -2.08
N GLY A 590 -36.84 5.15 -2.99
CA GLY A 590 -37.09 6.14 -4.04
C GLY A 590 -35.95 6.16 -5.06
N GLY A 591 -35.44 7.35 -5.38
CA GLY A 591 -34.39 7.56 -6.39
C GLY A 591 -32.99 7.81 -5.82
N TYR A 592 -32.71 7.45 -4.57
CA TYR A 592 -31.45 7.77 -3.90
C TYR A 592 -30.24 7.14 -4.61
N GLY A 593 -29.36 7.99 -5.15
CA GLY A 593 -28.20 7.58 -5.93
C GLY A 593 -26.87 7.55 -5.18
N GLY A 594 -26.81 8.13 -3.98
CA GLY A 594 -25.60 8.34 -3.19
C GLY A 594 -25.10 7.12 -2.43
N TYR A 595 -24.26 7.34 -1.41
CA TYR A 595 -23.57 6.28 -0.64
C TYR A 595 -23.51 6.55 0.88
N GLY A 596 -24.14 7.62 1.38
CA GLY A 596 -23.96 8.10 2.76
C GLY A 596 -22.53 8.60 3.07
N GLY A 597 -21.67 8.72 2.04
CA GLY A 597 -20.21 8.80 2.19
C GLY A 597 -19.67 9.99 3.00
N PRO A 598 -20.06 11.24 2.74
CA PRO A 598 -19.50 12.39 3.45
C PRO A 598 -19.92 12.49 4.93
N VAL A 599 -21.12 11.99 5.26
CA VAL A 599 -21.74 12.16 6.58
C VAL A 599 -21.58 10.92 7.46
N ASP A 600 -21.88 9.74 6.93
CA ASP A 600 -21.93 8.51 7.72
C ASP A 600 -20.59 7.77 7.76
N ALA A 601 -19.72 7.95 6.75
CA ALA A 601 -18.42 7.27 6.74
C ALA A 601 -17.56 7.65 7.96
N PRO A 602 -17.43 8.93 8.39
CA PRO A 602 -16.70 9.26 9.61
C PRO A 602 -17.25 8.56 10.87
N VAL A 603 -18.57 8.44 10.98
CA VAL A 603 -19.25 7.76 12.09
C VAL A 603 -18.91 6.27 12.10
N ARG A 604 -19.06 5.58 10.96
CA ARG A 604 -18.67 4.17 10.79
C ARG A 604 -17.19 3.96 11.14
N MET A 605 -16.32 4.86 10.71
CA MET A 605 -14.87 4.76 10.93
C MET A 605 -14.51 4.91 12.40
N ALA A 606 -15.18 5.81 13.12
CA ALA A 606 -15.06 5.93 14.57
C ALA A 606 -15.58 4.66 15.29
N ALA A 607 -16.72 4.13 14.87
CA ALA A 607 -17.31 2.91 15.44
C ALA A 607 -16.41 1.68 15.26
N HIS A 608 -15.81 1.48 14.06
CA HIS A 608 -14.83 0.42 13.85
C HIS A 608 -13.60 0.56 14.74
N ARG A 609 -13.10 1.80 14.93
CA ARG A 609 -11.96 2.06 15.82
C ARG A 609 -12.31 1.72 17.26
N GLU A 610 -13.46 2.17 17.75
CA GLU A 610 -13.92 1.86 19.11
C GLU A 610 -14.03 0.35 19.32
N ARG A 611 -14.68 -0.35 18.37
CA ARG A 611 -14.84 -1.81 18.47
C ARG A 611 -13.51 -2.54 18.53
N ARG A 612 -12.54 -2.14 17.71
CA ARG A 612 -11.16 -2.66 17.77
C ARG A 612 -10.51 -2.41 19.13
N LEU A 613 -10.63 -1.19 19.67
CA LEU A 613 -10.07 -0.87 20.99
C LEU A 613 -10.72 -1.68 22.11
N LEU A 614 -12.02 -1.94 22.04
CA LEU A 614 -12.72 -2.83 22.97
C LEU A 614 -12.23 -4.27 22.84
N ALA A 615 -12.04 -4.77 21.62
CA ALA A 615 -11.47 -6.11 21.40
C ALA A 615 -10.05 -6.22 22.00
N LEU A 616 -9.22 -5.19 21.85
CA LEU A 616 -7.89 -5.12 22.46
C LEU A 616 -7.96 -5.07 23.99
N ARG A 617 -8.89 -4.30 24.56
CA ARG A 617 -9.12 -4.24 26.01
C ARG A 617 -9.61 -5.57 26.59
N HIS A 618 -10.55 -6.23 25.92
CA HIS A 618 -11.03 -7.55 26.32
C HIS A 618 -9.93 -8.61 26.20
N THR A 619 -9.12 -8.56 25.15
CA THR A 619 -7.94 -9.43 25.02
C THR A 619 -6.95 -9.18 26.15
N SER A 620 -6.73 -7.92 26.54
CA SER A 620 -5.84 -7.58 27.66
C SER A 620 -6.40 -7.96 29.04
N LEU A 621 -7.72 -8.00 29.21
CA LEU A 621 -8.38 -8.36 30.48
C LEU A 621 -8.54 -9.88 30.63
N ASP A 622 -8.82 -10.60 29.54
CA ASP A 622 -8.84 -12.07 29.52
C ASP A 622 -7.42 -12.69 29.60
N GLN A 623 -6.36 -11.88 29.42
CA GLN A 623 -4.95 -12.28 29.54
C GLN A 623 -4.31 -11.92 30.89
N LEU A 624 -5.04 -11.30 31.82
CA LEU A 624 -4.51 -10.90 33.13
C LEU A 624 -4.64 -11.98 34.22
N ASP A 625 -5.01 -13.22 33.85
CA ASP A 625 -5.11 -14.33 34.82
C ASP A 625 -3.90 -15.30 34.78
N ASP A 626 -2.89 -15.04 33.93
CA ASP A 626 -1.65 -15.82 33.94
C ASP A 626 -0.61 -15.09 34.82
N ARG A 627 -0.31 -15.66 36.00
CA ARG A 627 0.59 -15.08 37.03
C ARG A 627 2.07 -15.02 36.61
N ARG A 628 2.42 -15.35 35.37
CA ARG A 628 3.81 -15.50 34.87
C ARG A 628 4.32 -14.23 34.18
N ASP A 629 5.51 -13.79 34.60
CA ASP A 629 6.21 -12.68 33.95
C ASP A 629 6.95 -13.18 32.70
N PHE A 630 6.71 -12.54 31.55
CA PHE A 630 7.42 -12.84 30.29
C PHE A 630 8.42 -11.74 29.91
N SER A 631 9.59 -12.15 29.41
CA SER A 631 10.60 -11.29 28.77
C SER A 631 10.71 -11.60 27.28
N LEU A 632 10.89 -10.58 26.44
CA LEU A 632 11.23 -10.76 25.02
C LEU A 632 12.75 -10.79 24.88
N ALA A 633 13.34 -11.97 24.64
CA ALA A 633 14.77 -12.07 24.35
C ALA A 633 15.08 -11.47 22.98
N HIS A 634 16.15 -10.69 22.85
CA HIS A 634 16.46 -9.97 21.61
C HIS A 634 16.61 -10.92 20.42
N LEU A 635 17.18 -12.11 20.63
CA LEU A 635 17.38 -13.11 19.58
C LEU A 635 16.08 -13.55 18.89
N THR A 636 14.93 -13.45 19.57
CA THR A 636 13.59 -13.73 19.01
C THR A 636 13.17 -12.71 17.94
N ALA A 637 13.69 -11.49 17.98
CA ALA A 637 13.36 -10.41 17.06
C ALA A 637 14.61 -9.57 16.70
N LEU A 638 15.72 -10.25 16.39
CA LEU A 638 17.05 -9.65 16.24
C LEU A 638 17.15 -8.55 15.17
N SER A 639 16.19 -8.52 14.23
CA SER A 639 16.09 -7.47 13.20
C SER A 639 15.62 -6.11 13.72
N LEU A 640 15.05 -6.06 14.93
CA LEU A 640 14.60 -4.81 15.55
C LEU A 640 15.77 -4.14 16.28
N SER A 641 15.85 -2.81 16.20
CA SER A 641 16.75 -2.05 17.08
C SER A 641 16.24 -2.08 18.53
N PRO A 642 17.09 -1.82 19.54
CA PRO A 642 16.68 -1.84 20.95
C PRO A 642 15.46 -0.97 21.29
N PRO A 643 15.30 0.27 20.77
CA PRO A 643 14.05 1.02 20.95
C PRO A 643 12.83 0.34 20.32
N GLU A 644 12.97 -0.23 19.12
CA GLU A 644 11.87 -0.92 18.42
C GLU A 644 11.48 -2.23 19.09
N LEU A 645 12.45 -2.92 19.70
CA LEU A 645 12.22 -4.13 20.51
C LEU A 645 11.40 -3.80 21.76
N VAL A 646 11.71 -2.69 22.43
CA VAL A 646 10.94 -2.20 23.59
C VAL A 646 9.50 -1.89 23.20
N ASP A 647 9.30 -1.20 22.08
CA ASP A 647 7.96 -0.92 21.56
C ASP A 647 7.21 -2.23 21.22
N ALA A 648 7.89 -3.19 20.57
CA ALA A 648 7.31 -4.49 20.25
C ALA A 648 6.90 -5.30 21.49
N ALA A 649 7.75 -5.29 22.52
CA ALA A 649 7.50 -5.97 23.79
C ALA A 649 6.27 -5.38 24.50
N ALA A 650 6.19 -4.04 24.55
CA ALA A 650 5.05 -3.33 25.13
C ALA A 650 3.74 -3.63 24.39
N GLU A 651 3.76 -3.55 23.06
CA GLU A 651 2.61 -3.82 22.20
C GLU A 651 2.10 -5.27 22.34
N ALA A 652 3.00 -6.24 22.50
CA ALA A 652 2.67 -7.66 22.65
C ALA A 652 2.30 -8.05 24.10
N GLY A 653 2.52 -7.17 25.07
CA GLY A 653 2.19 -7.39 26.48
C GLY A 653 3.22 -8.20 27.25
N TYR A 654 4.50 -8.08 26.91
CA TYR A 654 5.61 -8.53 27.75
C TYR A 654 5.79 -7.58 28.94
N ARG A 655 6.42 -8.08 30.01
CA ARG A 655 6.86 -7.23 31.13
C ARG A 655 8.29 -6.74 30.95
N TYR A 656 9.14 -7.61 30.40
CA TYR A 656 10.56 -7.35 30.27
C TYR A 656 11.08 -7.50 28.84
N VAL A 657 12.29 -6.99 28.60
CA VAL A 657 13.11 -7.30 27.43
C VAL A 657 14.50 -7.77 27.85
N GLY A 658 15.10 -8.66 27.06
CA GLY A 658 16.53 -8.96 27.09
C GLY A 658 17.22 -8.21 25.96
N LEU A 659 18.35 -7.54 26.23
CA LEU A 659 19.03 -6.69 25.25
C LEU A 659 20.39 -7.25 24.85
N ARG A 660 20.55 -7.48 23.55
CA ARG A 660 21.84 -7.84 22.93
C ARG A 660 22.72 -6.65 22.63
N LEU A 661 23.82 -6.53 23.38
CA LEU A 661 24.82 -5.45 23.28
C LEU A 661 26.08 -5.89 22.50
N THR A 662 26.32 -7.20 22.38
CA THR A 662 27.46 -7.75 21.63
C THR A 662 26.97 -8.57 20.43
N ARG A 663 27.67 -8.45 19.29
CA ARG A 663 27.43 -9.33 18.13
C ARG A 663 28.20 -10.64 18.34
N VAL A 664 27.55 -11.77 18.12
CA VAL A 664 28.18 -13.10 18.25
C VAL A 664 28.67 -13.62 16.91
N THR A 665 28.03 -13.24 15.80
CA THR A 665 28.54 -13.53 14.45
C THR A 665 28.68 -12.27 13.61
N PRO A 666 29.56 -12.26 12.59
CA PRO A 666 29.73 -11.09 11.71
C PRO A 666 28.48 -10.69 10.92
N GLN A 667 27.52 -11.61 10.74
CA GLN A 667 26.31 -11.42 9.96
C GLN A 667 25.14 -10.88 10.79
N GLU A 668 25.26 -10.82 12.12
CA GLU A 668 24.23 -10.25 12.98
C GLU A 668 24.22 -8.71 12.89
N PRO A 669 23.04 -8.07 12.98
CA PRO A 669 22.95 -6.64 13.24
C PRO A 669 23.75 -6.27 14.50
N HIS A 670 24.50 -5.17 14.44
CA HIS A 670 25.24 -4.66 15.59
C HIS A 670 24.60 -3.37 16.10
N TYR A 671 24.11 -3.42 17.34
CA TYR A 671 23.55 -2.27 18.04
C TYR A 671 24.53 -1.81 19.13
N PRO A 672 25.34 -0.77 18.88
CA PRO A 672 26.45 -0.37 19.76
C PRO A 672 25.95 0.39 21.00
N LEU A 673 25.03 -0.18 21.78
CA LEU A 673 24.36 0.53 22.87
C LEU A 673 25.32 1.04 23.95
N ALA A 674 26.40 0.28 24.21
CA ALA A 674 27.43 0.64 25.18
C ALA A 674 28.32 1.81 24.73
N THR A 675 28.32 2.17 23.44
CA THR A 675 29.22 3.18 22.87
C THR A 675 28.50 4.27 22.06
N ASP A 676 27.19 4.14 21.83
CA ASP A 676 26.35 5.14 21.16
C ASP A 676 25.38 5.83 22.15
N PRO A 677 25.69 7.07 22.59
CA PRO A 677 24.85 7.82 23.52
C PRO A 677 23.46 8.18 22.95
N ALA A 678 23.30 8.30 21.64
CA ALA A 678 22.02 8.64 21.03
C ALA A 678 21.07 7.44 21.06
N LEU A 679 21.58 6.26 20.73
CA LEU A 679 20.85 5.01 20.83
C LEU A 679 20.47 4.69 22.28
N MET A 680 21.41 4.87 23.22
CA MET A 680 21.17 4.71 24.66
C MET A 680 20.03 5.62 25.14
N ARG A 681 20.08 6.93 24.85
CA ARG A 681 19.02 7.89 25.23
C ARG A 681 17.66 7.50 24.65
N THR A 682 17.63 7.09 23.38
CA THR A 682 16.38 6.71 22.71
C THR A 682 15.78 5.45 23.34
N THR A 683 16.62 4.45 23.63
CA THR A 683 16.19 3.21 24.28
C THR A 683 15.62 3.48 25.68
N LYS A 684 16.31 4.29 26.50
CA LYS A 684 15.82 4.69 27.83
C LYS A 684 14.51 5.47 27.77
N ALA A 685 14.35 6.34 26.79
CA ALA A 685 13.10 7.06 26.58
C ALA A 685 11.94 6.11 26.28
N ARG A 686 12.17 5.07 25.46
CA ARG A 686 11.16 4.05 25.16
C ARG A 686 10.81 3.19 26.38
N LEU A 687 11.81 2.71 27.11
CA LEU A 687 11.61 1.96 28.37
C LEU A 687 10.73 2.77 29.35
N ALA A 688 11.07 4.04 29.56
CA ALA A 688 10.30 4.92 30.44
C ALA A 688 8.86 5.17 29.94
N SER A 689 8.66 5.33 28.64
CA SER A 689 7.33 5.61 28.07
C SER A 689 6.39 4.40 28.04
N THR A 690 6.95 3.19 27.95
CA THR A 690 6.19 1.95 27.81
C THR A 690 6.00 1.23 29.15
N GLY A 691 6.87 1.47 30.12
CA GLY A 691 6.90 0.74 31.38
C GLY A 691 7.59 -0.63 31.28
N ILE A 692 8.17 -0.97 30.12
CA ILE A 692 8.99 -2.17 29.95
C ILE A 692 10.29 -2.03 30.75
N GLU A 693 10.64 -3.08 31.47
CA GLU A 693 11.87 -3.18 32.23
C GLU A 693 12.91 -4.05 31.50
N VAL A 694 14.21 -3.83 31.72
CA VAL A 694 15.26 -4.69 31.17
C VAL A 694 15.52 -5.83 32.15
N LEU A 695 15.25 -7.08 31.75
CA LEU A 695 15.54 -8.25 32.59
C LEU A 695 17.03 -8.57 32.54
N ASP A 696 17.56 -8.71 31.33
CA ASP A 696 18.90 -9.21 31.07
C ASP A 696 19.62 -8.48 29.93
N ILE A 697 20.95 -8.60 29.91
CA ILE A 697 21.79 -8.23 28.76
C ILE A 697 22.63 -9.41 28.29
N GLU A 698 22.83 -9.50 26.98
CA GLU A 698 23.62 -10.54 26.34
C GLU A 698 24.61 -9.97 25.30
N LEU A 699 25.75 -10.59 25.03
CA LEU A 699 26.34 -11.76 25.66
C LEU A 699 27.77 -11.46 26.13
N ALA A 700 28.07 -11.78 27.40
CA ALA A 700 29.43 -11.79 27.94
C ALA A 700 30.13 -13.12 27.57
N ARG A 701 30.64 -13.21 26.34
CA ARG A 701 31.30 -14.42 25.82
C ARG A 701 32.82 -14.32 25.98
N ILE A 702 33.42 -15.17 26.82
CA ILE A 702 34.86 -15.13 27.13
C ILE A 702 35.60 -16.34 26.56
N SER A 703 36.49 -16.09 25.61
CA SER A 703 37.39 -17.07 24.99
C SER A 703 38.80 -17.01 25.62
N PRO A 704 39.72 -17.96 25.34
CA PRO A 704 41.05 -17.99 25.94
C PRO A 704 41.89 -16.70 25.83
N GLY A 705 41.68 -15.90 24.78
CA GLY A 705 42.39 -14.64 24.57
C GLY A 705 41.79 -13.41 25.26
N ASP A 706 40.55 -13.50 25.75
CA ASP A 706 39.79 -12.33 26.19
C ASP A 706 40.08 -11.97 27.66
N ASP A 707 40.06 -10.68 27.98
CA ASP A 707 40.18 -10.16 29.34
C ASP A 707 38.80 -9.79 29.89
N PRO A 708 38.37 -10.29 31.06
CA PRO A 708 37.09 -9.90 31.66
C PRO A 708 36.91 -8.37 31.79
N ARG A 709 38.01 -7.62 31.93
CA ARG A 709 38.00 -6.15 32.04
C ARG A 709 37.46 -5.46 30.79
N ASP A 710 37.54 -6.11 29.63
CA ASP A 710 37.00 -5.56 28.37
C ASP A 710 35.47 -5.45 28.40
N PHE A 711 34.80 -6.20 29.29
CA PHE A 711 33.35 -6.15 29.49
C PHE A 711 32.89 -5.04 30.44
N GLN A 712 33.80 -4.22 31.00
CA GLN A 712 33.42 -3.15 31.94
C GLN A 712 32.34 -2.21 31.36
N ARG A 713 32.52 -1.76 30.11
CA ARG A 713 31.55 -0.88 29.44
C ARG A 713 30.22 -1.57 29.15
N PHE A 714 30.26 -2.86 28.85
CA PHE A 714 29.08 -3.68 28.63
C PHE A 714 28.25 -3.80 29.92
N LEU A 715 28.90 -4.06 31.06
CA LEU A 715 28.25 -4.12 32.37
C LEU A 715 27.69 -2.75 32.80
N GLU A 716 28.47 -1.68 32.65
CA GLU A 716 28.03 -0.30 32.94
C GLU A 716 26.79 0.08 32.11
N ALA A 717 26.76 -0.27 30.83
CA ALA A 717 25.63 -0.01 29.95
C ALA A 717 24.37 -0.79 30.39
N GLY A 718 24.52 -2.06 30.79
CA GLY A 718 23.41 -2.83 31.35
C GLY A 718 22.85 -2.21 32.63
N ALA A 719 23.73 -1.80 33.54
CA ALA A 719 23.32 -1.11 34.76
C ALA A 719 22.62 0.24 34.48
N GLU A 720 23.10 1.00 33.49
CA GLU A 720 22.46 2.26 33.07
C GLU A 720 21.03 2.05 32.52
N LEU A 721 20.79 0.92 31.87
CA LEU A 721 19.48 0.52 31.35
C LEU A 721 18.54 -0.05 32.42
N GLY A 722 19.07 -0.35 33.61
CA GLY A 722 18.34 -1.02 34.68
C GLY A 722 18.21 -2.54 34.50
N ALA A 723 19.12 -3.16 33.75
CA ALA A 723 19.19 -4.62 33.65
C ALA A 723 19.44 -5.25 35.03
N ARG A 724 18.95 -6.47 35.24
CA ARG A 724 19.12 -7.22 36.49
C ARG A 724 20.16 -8.32 36.36
N HIS A 725 20.22 -8.93 35.18
CA HIS A 725 20.99 -10.15 34.91
C HIS A 725 21.88 -9.98 33.67
N VAL A 726 22.96 -10.76 33.62
CA VAL A 726 23.91 -10.77 32.50
C VAL A 726 24.17 -12.20 32.08
N ILE A 727 23.95 -12.50 30.81
CA ILE A 727 24.23 -13.83 30.26
C ILE A 727 25.73 -13.95 29.95
N ALA A 728 26.35 -15.01 30.44
CA ALA A 728 27.75 -15.34 30.18
C ALA A 728 27.92 -16.70 29.51
N GLN A 729 28.87 -16.78 28.59
CA GLN A 729 29.33 -18.04 27.99
C GLN A 729 30.85 -18.13 28.06
N LEU A 730 31.36 -19.32 28.38
CA LEU A 730 32.79 -19.56 28.63
C LEU A 730 33.36 -20.63 27.68
N PRO A 731 33.53 -20.33 26.38
CA PRO A 731 34.15 -21.24 25.41
C PRO A 731 35.69 -21.29 25.60
N ASP A 732 36.14 -21.73 26.77
CA ASP A 732 37.55 -21.89 27.11
C ASP A 732 37.78 -23.34 27.59
N PRO A 733 38.70 -24.10 26.96
CA PRO A 733 38.98 -25.47 27.35
C PRO A 733 39.73 -25.56 28.69
N ASP A 734 40.37 -24.48 29.14
CA ASP A 734 41.06 -24.43 30.42
C ASP A 734 40.08 -24.12 31.54
N ARG A 735 39.78 -25.15 32.34
CA ARG A 735 38.83 -25.05 33.44
C ARG A 735 39.25 -24.03 34.50
N ALA A 736 40.54 -23.97 34.87
CA ALA A 736 40.96 -23.06 35.92
C ALA A 736 40.81 -21.61 35.45
N ARG A 737 41.31 -21.33 34.23
CA ARG A 737 41.22 -19.99 33.64
C ARG A 737 39.78 -19.52 33.44
N LYS A 738 38.89 -20.38 32.95
CA LYS A 738 37.50 -19.99 32.73
C LYS A 738 36.74 -19.73 34.03
N THR A 739 37.00 -20.54 35.07
CA THR A 739 36.43 -20.31 36.41
C THR A 739 36.93 -18.99 36.98
N ASP A 740 38.24 -18.72 36.94
CA ASP A 740 38.83 -17.48 37.44
C ASP A 740 38.28 -16.25 36.71
N ARG A 741 38.13 -16.33 35.38
CA ARG A 741 37.57 -15.23 34.57
C ARG A 741 36.08 -15.02 34.81
N PHE A 742 35.31 -16.08 35.01
CA PHE A 742 33.91 -15.97 35.40
C PHE A 742 33.77 -15.35 36.79
N ALA A 743 34.62 -15.74 37.74
CA ALA A 743 34.67 -15.11 39.06
C ALA A 743 34.98 -13.61 38.95
N GLN A 744 35.93 -13.23 38.09
CA GLN A 744 36.26 -11.83 37.83
C GLN A 744 35.09 -11.05 37.22
N LEU A 745 34.35 -11.61 36.27
CA LEU A 745 33.11 -10.98 35.76
C LEU A 745 32.08 -10.76 36.87
N CYS A 746 31.87 -11.75 37.74
CA CYS A 746 30.95 -11.63 38.87
C CYS A 746 31.36 -10.50 39.82
N GLU A 747 32.66 -10.38 40.12
CA GLU A 747 33.20 -9.31 40.96
C GLU A 747 33.01 -7.92 40.35
N MET A 748 33.14 -7.80 39.03
CA MET A 748 32.89 -6.55 38.28
C MET A 748 31.39 -6.21 38.21
N ALA A 749 30.52 -7.19 38.07
CA ALA A 749 29.07 -7.03 37.99
C ALA A 749 28.43 -6.67 39.34
N ARG A 750 28.98 -7.18 40.44
CA ARG A 750 28.45 -7.00 41.81
C ARG A 750 28.24 -5.54 42.23
N PRO A 751 29.21 -4.61 42.10
CA PRO A 751 29.00 -3.20 42.48
C PRO A 751 27.96 -2.47 41.62
N LEU A 752 27.60 -3.03 40.45
CA LEU A 752 26.58 -2.50 39.55
C LEU A 752 25.19 -3.09 39.84
N GLY A 753 25.07 -4.01 40.81
CA GLY A 753 23.81 -4.66 41.15
C GLY A 753 23.37 -5.76 40.17
N LEU A 754 24.30 -6.25 39.34
CA LEU A 754 24.03 -7.26 38.31
C LEU A 754 24.40 -8.68 38.79
N THR A 755 23.58 -9.67 38.43
CA THR A 755 23.96 -11.10 38.50
C THR A 755 24.59 -11.56 37.20
N MET A 756 25.40 -12.62 37.29
CA MET A 756 26.04 -13.26 36.15
C MET A 756 25.50 -14.69 36.00
N ASP A 757 24.76 -14.93 34.92
CA ASP A 757 24.09 -16.20 34.66
C ASP A 757 24.83 -16.98 33.58
N LEU A 758 25.41 -18.12 33.98
CA LEU A 758 26.20 -18.97 33.09
C LEU A 758 25.27 -19.82 32.22
N GLU A 759 25.36 -19.62 30.91
CA GLU A 759 24.70 -20.44 29.90
C GLU A 759 25.67 -21.51 29.37
N PHE A 760 25.16 -22.72 29.14
CA PHE A 760 25.96 -23.89 28.72
C PHE A 760 25.46 -24.50 27.40
N PRO A 761 25.76 -23.89 26.24
CA PRO A 761 25.41 -24.51 24.96
C PRO A 761 26.15 -25.84 24.79
N SER A 762 25.43 -26.89 24.37
CA SER A 762 25.91 -28.28 24.42
C SER A 762 27.13 -28.59 23.55
N TRP A 763 27.48 -27.70 22.63
CA TRP A 763 28.65 -27.81 21.75
C TRP A 763 29.86 -26.99 22.21
N THR A 764 29.82 -26.40 23.41
CA THR A 764 30.91 -25.58 23.95
C THR A 764 31.72 -26.34 24.99
N GLU A 765 32.80 -25.74 25.46
CA GLU A 765 33.69 -26.25 26.50
C GLU A 765 33.03 -26.30 27.89
N THR A 766 31.80 -25.79 28.01
CA THR A 766 30.88 -26.01 29.13
C THR A 766 29.59 -26.62 28.57
N PRO A 767 29.57 -27.94 28.27
CA PRO A 767 28.53 -28.55 27.43
C PRO A 767 27.27 -29.01 28.18
N ASP A 768 27.30 -29.07 29.51
CA ASP A 768 26.23 -29.66 30.31
C ASP A 768 26.08 -29.01 31.69
N LEU A 769 24.98 -29.35 32.37
CA LEU A 769 24.65 -28.81 33.69
C LEU A 769 25.76 -29.09 34.72
N HIS A 770 26.38 -30.28 34.71
CA HIS A 770 27.42 -30.62 35.67
C HIS A 770 28.67 -29.75 35.47
N ALA A 771 29.06 -29.47 34.22
CA ALA A 771 30.16 -28.60 33.89
C ALA A 771 29.90 -27.17 34.38
N ALA A 772 28.70 -26.64 34.17
CA ALA A 772 28.29 -25.32 34.66
C ALA A 772 28.28 -25.25 36.20
N VAL A 773 27.70 -26.26 36.87
CA VAL A 773 27.67 -26.35 38.34
C VAL A 773 29.08 -26.37 38.95
N ARG A 774 30.04 -27.06 38.33
CA ARG A 774 31.43 -27.03 38.82
C ARG A 774 32.02 -25.63 38.73
N VAL A 775 31.81 -24.92 37.61
CA VAL A 775 32.31 -23.54 37.45
C VAL A 775 31.74 -22.64 38.54
N LEU A 776 30.43 -22.70 38.80
CA LEU A 776 29.81 -21.88 39.86
C LEU A 776 30.36 -22.20 41.26
N ARG A 777 30.47 -23.49 41.61
CA ARG A 777 31.00 -23.90 42.93
C ARG A 777 32.44 -23.47 43.13
N GLU A 778 33.26 -23.58 42.09
CA GLU A 778 34.68 -23.21 42.15
C GLU A 778 34.87 -21.69 42.12
N ALA A 779 34.04 -20.95 41.37
CA ALA A 779 34.06 -19.49 41.37
C ALA A 779 33.63 -18.91 42.72
N GLY A 780 32.65 -19.54 43.39
CA GLY A 780 32.24 -19.21 44.75
C GLY A 780 31.66 -17.80 44.92
N GLN A 781 31.10 -17.22 43.85
CA GLN A 781 30.60 -15.85 43.84
C GLN A 781 29.10 -15.78 44.20
N PRO A 782 28.68 -14.83 45.06
CA PRO A 782 27.31 -14.78 45.57
C PRO A 782 26.28 -14.24 44.55
N ASN A 783 26.73 -13.62 43.45
CA ASN A 783 25.89 -13.13 42.35
C ASN A 783 26.02 -13.98 41.09
N ALA A 784 26.57 -15.20 41.20
CA ALA A 784 26.63 -16.16 40.10
C ALA A 784 25.38 -17.04 40.06
N GLY A 785 24.83 -17.23 38.87
CA GLY A 785 23.68 -18.09 38.59
C GLY A 785 23.88 -18.94 37.34
N ILE A 786 22.87 -19.74 37.02
CA ILE A 786 22.82 -20.60 35.83
C ILE A 786 21.58 -20.21 35.03
N LEU A 787 21.79 -19.87 33.75
CA LEU A 787 20.70 -19.72 32.80
C LEU A 787 20.33 -21.09 32.24
N ILE A 788 19.11 -21.53 32.52
CA ILE A 788 18.53 -22.70 31.86
C ILE A 788 17.87 -22.25 30.56
N ASP A 789 18.61 -22.41 29.46
CA ASP A 789 18.05 -22.42 28.11
C ASP A 789 17.51 -23.82 27.79
N LEU A 790 16.20 -23.88 27.50
CA LEU A 790 15.50 -25.15 27.31
C LEU A 790 16.04 -25.97 26.14
N LEU A 791 16.48 -25.33 25.06
CA LEU A 791 17.12 -26.03 23.95
C LEU A 791 18.45 -26.61 24.40
N HIS A 792 19.34 -25.80 24.98
CA HIS A 792 20.66 -26.26 25.41
C HIS A 792 20.57 -27.36 26.49
N PHE A 793 19.66 -27.21 27.46
CA PHE A 793 19.40 -28.24 28.46
C PHE A 793 18.96 -29.55 27.80
N ALA A 794 17.94 -29.51 26.94
CA ALA A 794 17.40 -30.69 26.27
C ALA A 794 18.40 -31.39 25.34
N ARG A 795 19.43 -30.67 24.85
CA ARG A 795 20.46 -31.23 23.94
C ARG A 795 21.80 -31.52 24.61
N SER A 796 21.94 -31.29 25.91
CA SER A 796 23.17 -31.55 26.67
C SER A 796 23.23 -32.94 27.32
N GLY A 797 22.10 -33.66 27.37
CA GLY A 797 21.99 -34.91 28.14
C GLY A 797 21.89 -34.70 29.66
N SER A 798 21.68 -33.45 30.10
CA SER A 798 21.48 -33.10 31.51
C SER A 798 20.17 -33.69 32.05
N SER A 799 20.16 -34.03 33.34
CA SER A 799 19.02 -34.65 34.02
C SER A 799 18.16 -33.62 34.75
N ILE A 800 16.83 -33.69 34.57
CA ILE A 800 15.86 -32.91 35.35
C ILE A 800 15.99 -33.23 36.85
N ALA A 801 16.36 -34.48 37.21
CA ALA A 801 16.55 -34.86 38.61
C ALA A 801 17.79 -34.20 39.24
N ASP A 802 18.83 -33.92 38.45
CA ASP A 802 20.00 -33.17 38.91
C ASP A 802 19.70 -31.68 39.00
N LEU A 803 18.91 -31.14 38.07
CA LEU A 803 18.44 -29.76 38.09
C LEU A 803 17.67 -29.43 39.39
N ARG A 804 16.78 -30.34 39.83
CA ARG A 804 16.02 -30.21 41.09
C ARG A 804 16.87 -30.15 42.36
N GLN A 805 18.12 -30.62 42.30
CA GLN A 805 19.02 -30.66 43.47
C GLN A 805 19.84 -29.38 43.63
N LEU A 806 19.76 -28.45 42.67
CA LEU A 806 20.55 -27.23 42.70
C LEU A 806 19.93 -26.16 43.61
N PRO A 807 20.75 -25.28 44.20
CA PRO A 807 20.25 -24.20 45.05
C PRO A 807 19.31 -23.26 44.28
N ALA A 808 18.17 -22.91 44.88
CA ALA A 808 17.15 -22.09 44.23
C ALA A 808 17.68 -20.69 43.87
N GLU A 809 18.60 -20.16 44.68
CA GLU A 809 19.24 -18.86 44.50
C GLU A 809 20.14 -18.77 43.26
N TRP A 810 20.43 -19.89 42.58
CA TRP A 810 21.21 -19.88 41.34
C TRP A 810 20.37 -19.59 40.10
N PHE A 811 19.04 -19.58 40.21
CA PHE A 811 18.15 -19.38 39.08
C PHE A 811 17.48 -18.02 39.18
N HIS A 812 17.74 -17.16 38.19
CA HIS A 812 17.17 -15.82 38.14
C HIS A 812 16.07 -15.68 37.07
N PHE A 813 16.20 -16.41 35.96
CA PHE A 813 15.23 -16.50 34.87
C PHE A 813 15.54 -17.72 33.98
N ALA A 814 14.67 -18.03 33.02
CA ALA A 814 14.88 -19.13 32.06
C ALA A 814 14.60 -18.70 30.61
N HIS A 815 15.35 -19.28 29.67
CA HIS A 815 15.11 -19.14 28.23
C HIS A 815 14.17 -20.24 27.75
N VAL A 816 12.97 -19.84 27.34
CA VAL A 816 11.87 -20.75 27.01
C VAL A 816 11.64 -20.77 25.50
N CYS A 817 11.72 -21.97 24.94
CA CYS A 817 11.41 -22.28 23.55
C CYS A 817 11.05 -23.76 23.43
N ASP A 818 10.61 -24.15 22.24
CA ASP A 818 10.54 -25.54 21.83
C ASP A 818 11.50 -25.80 20.66
N ALA A 819 11.66 -27.05 20.26
CA ALA A 819 12.47 -27.44 19.11
C ALA A 819 12.02 -28.78 18.53
N PRO A 820 12.37 -29.09 17.26
CA PRO A 820 12.08 -30.38 16.68
C PRO A 820 12.52 -31.55 17.60
N PRO A 821 11.74 -32.64 17.71
CA PRO A 821 12.04 -33.75 18.61
C PRO A 821 13.34 -34.48 18.22
N VAL A 822 13.67 -34.47 16.92
CA VAL A 822 14.90 -35.08 16.40
C VAL A 822 16.09 -34.19 16.72
N VAL A 823 17.06 -34.72 17.46
CA VAL A 823 18.33 -34.04 17.74
C VAL A 823 19.24 -34.16 16.51
N PRO A 824 19.71 -33.05 15.92
CA PRO A 824 20.61 -33.11 14.78
C PRO A 824 21.93 -33.82 15.12
N PRO A 825 22.50 -34.61 14.19
CA PRO A 825 23.71 -35.40 14.43
C PRO A 825 25.01 -34.59 14.42
N THR A 826 25.02 -33.36 13.88
CA THR A 826 26.22 -32.53 13.77
C THR A 826 26.16 -31.23 14.58
N VAL A 827 27.32 -30.74 15.02
CA VAL A 827 27.45 -29.45 15.72
C VAL A 827 26.95 -28.28 14.87
N ALA A 828 27.19 -28.32 13.56
CA ALA A 828 26.74 -27.27 12.65
C ALA A 828 25.20 -27.17 12.61
N GLU A 829 24.51 -28.31 12.57
CA GLU A 829 23.04 -28.35 12.58
C GLU A 829 22.45 -28.00 13.95
N LEU A 830 23.13 -28.33 15.06
CA LEU A 830 22.76 -27.88 16.40
C LEU A 830 22.83 -26.36 16.52
N ILE A 831 23.93 -25.75 16.04
CA ILE A 831 24.09 -24.29 15.99
C ILE A 831 23.02 -23.66 15.08
N HIS A 832 22.74 -24.27 13.93
CA HIS A 832 21.71 -23.81 13.01
C HIS A 832 20.33 -23.80 13.68
N THR A 833 19.95 -24.90 14.32
CA THR A 833 18.67 -25.02 15.05
C THR A 833 18.55 -23.92 16.11
N ALA A 834 19.59 -23.75 16.93
CA ALA A 834 19.57 -22.78 18.02
C ALA A 834 19.47 -21.32 17.57
N ARG A 835 19.91 -21.01 16.36
CA ARG A 835 20.01 -19.64 15.84
C ARG A 835 18.94 -19.29 14.82
N PHE A 836 18.24 -20.27 14.24
CA PHE A 836 17.35 -20.02 13.12
C PHE A 836 16.06 -20.84 13.11
N GLU A 837 15.97 -21.94 13.86
CA GLU A 837 14.86 -22.90 13.74
C GLU A 837 14.30 -23.37 15.09
N ARG A 838 14.35 -22.51 16.12
CA ARG A 838 13.59 -22.77 17.34
C ARG A 838 12.09 -22.67 17.05
N LEU A 839 11.29 -23.41 17.82
CA LEU A 839 9.84 -23.48 17.70
C LEU A 839 9.15 -22.80 18.89
N PHE A 840 7.88 -22.44 18.72
CA PHE A 840 7.12 -21.89 19.84
C PHE A 840 6.79 -22.97 20.88
N PRO A 841 6.60 -22.62 22.16
CA PRO A 841 6.19 -23.58 23.19
C PRO A 841 4.99 -24.42 22.78
N GLY A 842 5.15 -25.75 22.79
CA GLY A 842 4.12 -26.72 22.42
C GLY A 842 4.07 -27.11 20.93
N GLU A 843 4.99 -26.60 20.10
CA GLU A 843 5.11 -27.00 18.69
C GLU A 843 6.13 -28.13 18.45
N GLY A 844 6.97 -28.43 19.45
CA GLY A 844 8.10 -29.34 19.32
C GLY A 844 8.06 -30.50 20.30
N GLY A 845 9.24 -30.99 20.67
CA GLY A 845 9.42 -32.19 21.49
C GLY A 845 10.25 -31.99 22.75
N ILE A 846 10.50 -30.74 23.18
CA ILE A 846 11.16 -30.48 24.47
C ILE A 846 10.16 -30.71 25.61
N ASP A 847 10.60 -31.36 26.70
CA ASP A 847 9.82 -31.47 27.93
C ASP A 847 9.81 -30.13 28.70
N ILE A 848 9.08 -29.15 28.16
CA ILE A 848 9.02 -27.78 28.69
C ILE A 848 8.54 -27.79 30.15
N ASN A 849 7.43 -28.48 30.43
CA ASN A 849 6.84 -28.51 31.77
C ASN A 849 7.76 -29.22 32.77
N GLY A 850 8.31 -30.39 32.43
CA GLY A 850 9.19 -31.12 33.34
C GLY A 850 10.47 -30.36 33.71
N ILE A 851 11.04 -29.60 32.76
CA ILE A 851 12.20 -28.74 33.01
C ILE A 851 11.81 -27.55 33.89
N LEU A 852 10.73 -26.83 33.56
CA LEU A 852 10.32 -25.63 34.29
C LEU A 852 9.80 -25.93 35.70
N GLU A 853 9.14 -27.07 35.93
CA GLU A 853 8.73 -27.54 37.26
C GLU A 853 9.91 -27.89 38.17
N ALA A 854 11.09 -28.18 37.59
CA ALA A 854 12.32 -28.39 38.36
C ALA A 854 12.98 -27.08 38.80
N LEU A 855 12.52 -25.93 38.31
CA LEU A 855 13.01 -24.62 38.69
C LEU A 855 12.18 -23.99 39.81
N PRO A 856 12.76 -23.01 40.55
CA PRO A 856 12.02 -22.24 41.52
C PRO A 856 10.75 -21.59 40.94
N PRO A 857 9.64 -21.54 41.68
CA PRO A 857 8.42 -20.88 41.21
C PRO A 857 8.60 -19.36 41.15
N GLY A 858 7.94 -18.72 40.19
CA GLY A 858 7.90 -17.25 40.06
C GLY A 858 9.06 -16.63 39.28
N LEU A 859 9.91 -17.44 38.64
CA LEU A 859 10.94 -16.93 37.74
C LEU A 859 10.33 -16.34 36.46
N PRO A 860 10.86 -15.22 35.94
CA PRO A 860 10.50 -14.73 34.62
C PRO A 860 10.91 -15.70 33.51
N TYR A 861 10.07 -15.81 32.48
CA TYR A 861 10.35 -16.61 31.29
C TYR A 861 10.72 -15.71 30.12
N ALA A 862 11.98 -15.73 29.72
CA ALA A 862 12.46 -15.05 28.54
C ALA A 862 12.23 -15.93 27.31
N LEU A 863 11.41 -15.47 26.38
CA LEU A 863 11.11 -16.21 25.16
C LEU A 863 12.24 -15.99 24.16
N GLU A 864 13.14 -16.97 24.05
CA GLU A 864 14.26 -16.98 23.10
C GLU A 864 13.99 -17.99 21.98
N ILE A 865 13.41 -17.51 20.87
CA ILE A 865 12.84 -18.33 19.80
C ILE A 865 13.27 -17.79 18.43
N PRO A 866 14.55 -17.79 18.06
CA PRO A 866 14.93 -17.38 16.71
C PRO A 866 14.35 -18.32 15.66
N ARG A 867 13.54 -17.77 14.75
CA ARG A 867 12.89 -18.50 13.65
C ARG A 867 12.99 -17.71 12.34
N ALA A 868 14.17 -17.71 11.72
CA ALA A 868 14.54 -16.75 10.68
C ALA A 868 13.57 -16.71 9.48
N THR A 869 13.14 -17.88 9.00
CA THR A 869 12.18 -17.95 7.88
C THR A 869 10.83 -17.35 8.26
N LEU A 870 10.34 -17.60 9.47
CA LEU A 870 9.07 -17.03 9.93
C LEU A 870 9.19 -15.53 10.15
N VAL A 871 10.27 -15.08 10.81
CA VAL A 871 10.55 -13.64 11.02
C VAL A 871 10.64 -12.90 9.68
N ALA A 872 11.24 -13.50 8.64
CA ALA A 872 11.28 -12.90 7.30
C ALA A 872 9.88 -12.80 6.65
N GLN A 873 8.96 -13.69 7.00
CA GLN A 873 7.59 -13.71 6.45
C GLN A 873 6.64 -12.74 7.17
N VAL A 874 6.73 -12.65 8.50
CA VAL A 874 5.76 -11.90 9.32
C VAL A 874 6.32 -10.62 9.95
N GLY A 875 7.65 -10.46 9.98
CA GLY A 875 8.34 -9.36 10.65
C GLY A 875 8.59 -9.62 12.15
N GLY A 876 9.58 -8.92 12.72
CA GLY A 876 10.01 -9.12 14.12
C GLY A 876 8.94 -8.80 15.16
N LYS A 877 8.13 -7.74 14.94
CA LYS A 877 7.06 -7.35 15.86
C LYS A 877 5.97 -8.42 15.96
N GLU A 878 5.48 -8.90 14.82
CA GLU A 878 4.45 -9.93 14.79
C GLU A 878 4.97 -11.26 15.32
N HIS A 879 6.23 -11.59 15.02
CA HIS A 879 6.87 -12.77 15.58
C HIS A 879 6.93 -12.74 17.12
N ALA A 880 7.26 -11.60 17.73
CA ALA A 880 7.22 -11.42 19.18
C ALA A 880 5.79 -11.59 19.73
N ARG A 881 4.77 -11.04 19.06
CA ARG A 881 3.36 -11.22 19.44
C ARG A 881 2.94 -12.69 19.37
N MET A 882 3.36 -13.42 18.34
CA MET A 882 3.10 -14.86 18.19
C MET A 882 3.78 -15.67 19.29
N ALA A 883 5.03 -15.33 19.65
CA ALA A 883 5.80 -16.01 20.69
C ALA A 883 5.10 -15.97 22.05
N ILE A 884 4.72 -14.78 22.55
CA ILE A 884 4.03 -14.66 23.85
C ILE A 884 2.63 -15.28 23.83
N ALA A 885 1.91 -15.19 22.70
CA ALA A 885 0.60 -15.82 22.57
C ALA A 885 0.71 -17.35 22.63
N ALA A 886 1.71 -17.94 21.97
CA ALA A 886 1.96 -19.38 22.02
C ALA A 886 2.39 -19.83 23.42
N ALA A 887 3.28 -19.08 24.09
CA ALA A 887 3.67 -19.36 25.46
C ALA A 887 2.48 -19.33 26.42
N ARG A 888 1.69 -18.25 26.42
CA ARG A 888 0.46 -18.13 27.23
C ARG A 888 -0.52 -19.28 26.96
N LYS A 889 -0.72 -19.63 25.68
CA LYS A 889 -1.59 -20.76 25.31
C LYS A 889 -1.07 -22.07 25.86
N HIS A 890 0.23 -22.34 25.77
CA HIS A 890 0.85 -23.56 26.27
C HIS A 890 0.63 -23.69 27.79
N PHE A 891 0.89 -22.62 28.54
CA PHE A 891 0.77 -22.64 30.01
C PHE A 891 -0.68 -22.59 30.52
N ALA A 892 -1.60 -21.95 29.79
CA ALA A 892 -3.03 -21.96 30.14
C ALA A 892 -3.70 -23.34 30.02
N VAL A 893 -3.14 -24.24 29.21
CA VAL A 893 -3.60 -25.64 29.10
C VAL A 893 -3.03 -26.49 30.24
N ALA A 894 -1.78 -26.26 30.63
CA ALA A 894 -1.11 -27.00 31.70
C ALA A 894 -1.70 -26.72 33.10
N ASP A 895 -2.21 -25.51 33.36
CA ASP A 895 -2.80 -25.16 34.67
C ASP A 895 -4.21 -25.76 34.91
N LYS A 896 -4.77 -26.52 33.95
CA LYS A 896 -6.11 -27.17 34.06
C LYS A 896 -6.06 -28.68 34.32
N ASP A 897 -4.89 -29.29 34.21
CA ASP A 897 -4.61 -30.69 34.54
C ASP A 897 -3.88 -30.77 35.90
#